data_AF-A0A536HB23-F1
#
_entry.id   AF-A0A536HB23-F1
#
_cell.length_a   1.000
_cell.length_b   1.000
_cell.length_c   1.000
_cell.angle_alpha   90.00
_cell.angle_beta   90.00
_cell.angle_gamma   90.00
#
_symmetry.space_group_name_H-M   'P 1'
#
loop_
_entity.id
_entity.type
_entity.pdbx_description
1 polymer ?
#
loop_
_entity_poly.entity_id
_entity_poly.type
_entity_poly.pdbx_seq_one_letter_code
_entity_poly.pdbx_strand_id
1 'polypeptide(L)'
;MNPRLAKRLVRLGYAAATGAGIGSLLFWVIYWFSFVRGNLQGPDFFNFYAAAKLYVSNGGAAVYDIAMQRQVELQITGHDPSSFVVLPYFHPPYYTLLIAPLAYLDYRQAYYVMAAFNVILVAALIAILVRSSLRVHGRGWLAASAMIGGFFPLFVTVLQGQSDLVVLVPLAAAYAAWARGRYGMAGAFSALALAKPQLLLLIPILFLARRAWRALAAFAGVLAGLGLISVAGFGLGPVTTYLTTVGTWAATGRLPSAGQLVYTDPAVYSLRNILEVLPGGGKAVAFVILLLLLALVALSLSWRPDKPRLDFALAIAASLVLSPHQNVHDLALLVIPGFALADLALAGLLRWPHVAAAVLFFAYAAIDLTLAINFWSAAVGALAIAGYLTIERMAVRPDPIPLGELQWSGPRPRRVIVLPAYRAAKTLAEVVGDIPQGHADRILLVDDASADATVSVATALRLDVIRHRRNLGYGGNQKTCYRQALAMGADVVVMLHPDGQYDPAIIPKLCGVIESGEADIVLGSRWLGLDPAKAGMPWWKRLGNRFLTTSENQVLGLRLSEYHTGYRAYSRRFLEAIPFLENSNDFVFDTQVLIQAATFGFKIGEVPAIGRYHADASSTSFTTSTVYGLKTLGALVRYVLHRAGFRCVWLTPVSDADKQALAISQVAHHSQV
;
A
#
# COMPACT_ATOMS: atom_id res chain seq x y z
N MET A 1 25.41 -1.95 20.95
CA MET A 1 25.23 -3.42 21.04
C MET A 1 26.44 -4.12 20.42
N ASN A 2 27.05 -5.09 21.09
CA ASN A 2 28.25 -5.79 20.59
C ASN A 2 27.94 -6.51 19.24
N PRO A 3 28.72 -6.29 18.17
CA PRO A 3 28.47 -6.90 16.85
C PRO A 3 28.43 -8.43 16.86
N ARG A 4 29.20 -9.07 17.76
CA ARG A 4 29.20 -10.52 17.94
C ARG A 4 27.91 -11.01 18.59
N LEU A 5 27.41 -10.27 19.58
CA LEU A 5 26.14 -10.55 20.24
C LEU A 5 24.97 -10.39 19.27
N ALA A 6 24.97 -9.34 18.44
CA ALA A 6 23.96 -9.11 17.42
C ALA A 6 23.89 -10.26 16.39
N LYS A 7 25.03 -10.70 15.86
CA LYS A 7 25.10 -11.86 14.95
C LYS A 7 24.64 -13.16 15.61
N ARG A 8 24.93 -13.36 16.90
CA ARG A 8 24.49 -14.54 17.66
C ARG A 8 22.98 -14.55 17.88
N LEU A 9 22.39 -13.41 18.24
CA LEU A 9 20.95 -13.25 18.41
C LEU A 9 20.18 -13.48 17.10
N VAL A 10 20.69 -12.98 15.97
CA VAL A 10 20.10 -13.25 14.65
C VAL A 10 20.13 -14.74 14.31
N ARG A 11 21.26 -15.44 14.57
CA ARG A 11 21.37 -16.88 14.35
C ARG A 11 20.40 -17.68 15.24
N LEU A 12 20.28 -17.31 16.51
CA LEU A 12 19.32 -17.91 17.45
C LEU A 12 17.88 -17.70 16.97
N GLY A 13 17.55 -16.49 16.50
CA GLY A 13 16.23 -16.19 15.93
C GLY A 13 15.89 -17.07 14.73
N TYR A 14 16.82 -17.23 13.78
CA TYR A 14 16.61 -18.14 12.63
C TYR A 14 16.45 -19.60 13.07
N ALA A 15 17.26 -20.06 14.03
CA ALA A 15 17.15 -21.42 14.55
C ALA A 15 15.81 -21.67 15.26
N ALA A 16 15.37 -20.73 16.09
CA ALA A 16 14.07 -20.80 16.78
C ALA A 16 12.89 -20.81 15.80
N ALA A 17 12.89 -19.92 14.80
CA ALA A 17 11.85 -19.90 13.77
C ALA A 17 11.83 -21.19 12.94
N THR A 18 13.01 -21.70 12.54
CA THR A 18 13.12 -22.97 11.82
C THR A 18 12.60 -24.13 12.66
N GLY A 19 12.98 -24.20 13.94
CA GLY A 19 12.54 -25.23 14.87
C GLY A 19 11.03 -25.22 15.10
N ALA A 20 10.43 -24.03 15.29
CA ALA A 20 8.99 -23.89 15.43
C ALA A 20 8.24 -24.35 14.18
N GLY A 21 8.72 -23.99 12.99
CA GLY A 21 8.10 -24.36 11.71
C GLY A 21 8.19 -25.86 11.44
N ILE A 22 9.37 -26.45 11.65
CA ILE A 22 9.56 -27.90 11.51
C ILE A 22 8.73 -28.65 12.55
N GLY A 23 8.68 -28.17 13.80
CA GLY A 23 7.87 -28.78 14.86
C GLY A 23 6.38 -28.81 14.50
N SER A 24 5.84 -27.68 14.03
CA SER A 24 4.47 -27.59 13.54
C SER A 24 4.24 -28.53 12.35
N LEU A 25 5.10 -28.49 11.34
CA LEU A 25 5.02 -29.36 10.17
C LEU A 25 5.01 -30.85 10.55
N LEU A 26 5.92 -31.27 11.43
CA LEU A 26 5.99 -32.66 11.89
C LEU A 26 4.73 -33.08 12.64
N PHE A 27 4.23 -32.23 13.54
CA PHE A 27 2.98 -32.48 14.26
C PHE A 27 1.82 -32.73 13.28
N TRP A 28 1.67 -31.86 12.28
CA TRP A 28 0.61 -31.96 11.29
C TRP A 28 0.76 -33.15 10.36
N VAL A 29 1.98 -33.49 9.94
CA VAL A 29 2.25 -34.71 9.16
C VAL A 29 1.89 -35.96 9.96
N ILE A 30 2.24 -36.03 11.24
CA ILE A 30 1.85 -37.15 12.12
C ILE A 30 0.33 -37.23 12.26
N TYR A 31 -0.34 -36.09 12.47
CA TYR A 31 -1.81 -36.03 12.54
C TYR A 31 -2.46 -36.50 11.24
N TRP A 32 -1.93 -36.13 10.09
CA TRP A 32 -2.41 -36.58 8.78
C TRP A 32 -2.35 -38.10 8.63
N PHE A 33 -1.24 -38.74 9.03
CA PHE A 33 -1.15 -40.20 8.99
C PHE A 33 -2.19 -40.88 9.88
N SER A 34 -2.47 -40.32 11.06
CA SER A 34 -3.54 -40.80 11.94
C SER A 34 -4.92 -40.63 11.31
N PHE A 35 -5.20 -39.48 10.69
CA PHE A 35 -6.45 -39.19 10.00
C PHE A 35 -6.70 -40.15 8.82
N VAL A 36 -5.69 -40.35 7.98
CA VAL A 36 -5.78 -41.20 6.77
C VAL A 36 -5.93 -42.69 7.10
N ARG A 37 -5.36 -43.15 8.24
CA ARG A 37 -5.53 -44.52 8.75
C ARG A 37 -6.92 -44.75 9.35
N GLY A 38 -7.55 -43.70 9.86
CA GLY A 38 -8.92 -43.73 10.33
C GLY A 38 -9.91 -43.66 9.19
N ASN A 39 -11.05 -43.05 9.47
CA ASN A 39 -12.12 -42.87 8.49
C ASN A 39 -11.84 -41.61 7.67
N LEU A 40 -11.57 -41.74 6.36
CA LEU A 40 -11.45 -40.62 5.40
C LEU A 40 -12.79 -39.87 5.17
N GLN A 41 -13.72 -40.02 6.10
CA GLN A 41 -15.07 -39.53 6.12
C GLN A 41 -15.08 -38.23 6.95
N GLY A 42 -14.83 -37.10 6.30
CA GLY A 42 -14.66 -35.80 6.97
C GLY A 42 -14.01 -34.64 6.18
N PRO A 43 -13.51 -34.79 4.94
CA PRO A 43 -12.99 -33.62 4.19
C PRO A 43 -13.99 -33.07 3.17
N ASP A 44 -14.00 -31.75 2.99
CA ASP A 44 -14.68 -31.04 1.87
C ASP A 44 -14.33 -31.63 0.49
N PHE A 45 -13.26 -32.42 0.40
CA PHE A 45 -12.90 -33.26 -0.75
C PHE A 45 -14.07 -34.10 -1.32
N PHE A 46 -15.04 -34.53 -0.50
CA PHE A 46 -16.23 -35.23 -1.01
C PHE A 46 -16.96 -34.42 -2.08
N ASN A 47 -17.15 -33.13 -1.85
CA ASN A 47 -17.84 -32.24 -2.76
C ASN A 47 -17.08 -32.12 -4.09
N PHE A 48 -15.75 -31.92 -4.02
CA PHE A 48 -14.88 -31.88 -5.20
C PHE A 48 -14.91 -33.18 -6.00
N TYR A 49 -14.81 -34.33 -5.33
CA TYR A 49 -14.83 -35.62 -6.00
C TYR A 49 -16.21 -35.95 -6.58
N ALA A 50 -17.30 -35.61 -5.89
CA ALA A 50 -18.66 -35.75 -6.39
C ALA A 50 -18.89 -34.90 -7.66
N ALA A 51 -18.45 -33.63 -7.65
CA ALA A 51 -18.50 -32.75 -8.82
C ALA A 51 -17.69 -33.31 -10.00
N ALA A 52 -16.49 -33.85 -9.75
CA ALA A 52 -15.67 -34.50 -10.77
C ALA A 52 -16.37 -35.75 -11.35
N LYS A 53 -16.95 -36.61 -10.49
CA LYS A 53 -17.72 -37.78 -10.92
C LYS A 53 -18.91 -37.39 -11.77
N LEU A 54 -19.74 -36.46 -11.31
CA LEU A 54 -20.92 -35.96 -12.04
C LEU A 54 -20.54 -35.40 -13.41
N TYR A 55 -19.44 -34.64 -13.49
CA TYR A 55 -18.96 -34.11 -14.76
C TYR A 55 -18.65 -35.24 -15.76
N VAL A 56 -17.93 -36.28 -15.32
CA VAL A 56 -17.53 -37.39 -16.19
C VAL A 56 -18.70 -38.31 -16.55
N SER A 57 -19.64 -38.56 -15.62
CA SER A 57 -20.76 -39.49 -15.84
C SER A 57 -21.98 -38.85 -16.50
N ASN A 58 -22.24 -37.56 -16.26
CA ASN A 58 -23.49 -36.89 -16.64
C ASN A 58 -23.28 -35.56 -17.39
N GLY A 59 -22.03 -35.13 -17.58
CA GLY A 59 -21.68 -33.88 -18.25
C GLY A 59 -21.79 -32.64 -17.35
N GLY A 60 -21.41 -31.48 -17.90
CA GLY A 60 -21.33 -30.23 -17.13
C GLY A 60 -22.65 -29.70 -16.57
N ALA A 61 -23.79 -30.10 -17.14
CA ALA A 61 -25.12 -29.71 -16.64
C ALA A 61 -25.43 -30.26 -15.25
N ALA A 62 -24.88 -31.44 -14.91
CA ALA A 62 -25.17 -32.13 -13.65
C ALA A 62 -24.35 -31.61 -12.45
N VAL A 63 -23.26 -30.87 -12.70
CA VAL A 63 -22.28 -30.50 -11.66
C VAL A 63 -22.85 -29.57 -10.58
N TYR A 64 -23.85 -28.75 -10.92
CA TYR A 64 -24.50 -27.84 -9.97
C TYR A 64 -25.91 -28.30 -9.57
N ASP A 65 -26.27 -29.55 -9.88
CA ASP A 65 -27.52 -30.16 -9.42
C ASP A 65 -27.31 -30.76 -8.02
N ILE A 66 -27.88 -30.11 -7.01
CA ILE A 66 -27.74 -30.52 -5.60
C ILE A 66 -28.34 -31.92 -5.35
N ALA A 67 -29.40 -32.29 -6.07
CA ALA A 67 -30.02 -33.60 -5.89
C ALA A 67 -29.11 -34.71 -6.43
N MET A 68 -28.52 -34.50 -7.61
CA MET A 68 -27.53 -35.43 -8.17
C MET A 68 -26.25 -35.48 -7.33
N GLN A 69 -25.77 -34.34 -6.84
CA GLN A 69 -24.63 -34.27 -5.92
C GLN A 69 -24.87 -35.11 -4.67
N ARG A 70 -26.04 -34.95 -4.04
CA ARG A 70 -26.42 -35.75 -2.87
C ARG A 70 -26.41 -37.26 -3.15
N GLN A 71 -26.92 -37.68 -4.31
CA GLN A 71 -26.93 -39.09 -4.69
C GLN A 71 -25.51 -39.67 -4.79
N VAL A 72 -24.59 -38.93 -5.43
CA VAL A 72 -23.19 -39.35 -5.56
C VAL A 72 -22.51 -39.38 -4.19
N GLU A 73 -22.71 -38.36 -3.34
CA GLU A 73 -22.13 -38.34 -1.99
C GLU A 73 -22.63 -39.49 -1.10
N LEU A 74 -23.92 -39.87 -1.20
CA LEU A 74 -24.47 -41.01 -0.48
C LEU A 74 -23.84 -42.34 -0.93
N GLN A 75 -23.60 -42.50 -2.24
CA GLN A 75 -22.94 -43.69 -2.78
C GLN A 75 -21.49 -43.83 -2.28
N ILE A 76 -20.80 -42.72 -2.02
CA ILE A 76 -19.40 -42.75 -1.56
C ILE A 76 -19.32 -42.94 -0.04
N THR A 77 -20.22 -42.32 0.73
CA THR A 77 -20.18 -42.33 2.21
C THR A 77 -20.83 -43.57 2.83
N GLY A 78 -21.82 -44.19 2.17
CA GLY A 78 -22.53 -45.37 2.66
C GLY A 78 -23.34 -45.16 3.95
N HIS A 79 -23.59 -43.90 4.35
CA HIS A 79 -24.31 -43.53 5.58
C HIS A 79 -25.78 -43.18 5.32
N ASP A 80 -26.58 -43.18 6.40
CA ASP A 80 -27.96 -42.72 6.39
C ASP A 80 -28.04 -41.24 5.92
N PRO A 81 -28.91 -40.90 4.95
CA PRO A 81 -29.12 -39.54 4.44
C PRO A 81 -29.44 -38.45 5.48
N SER A 82 -29.76 -38.83 6.72
CA SER A 82 -29.99 -37.92 7.86
C SER A 82 -28.72 -37.54 8.63
N SER A 83 -27.58 -38.19 8.36
CA SER A 83 -26.37 -38.08 9.17
C SER A 83 -25.42 -36.95 8.76
N PHE A 84 -25.62 -36.32 7.58
CA PHE A 84 -24.75 -35.25 7.10
C PHE A 84 -25.49 -34.24 6.20
N VAL A 85 -25.03 -32.99 6.24
CA VAL A 85 -25.54 -31.89 5.42
C VAL A 85 -24.73 -31.80 4.12
N VAL A 86 -25.41 -31.88 2.96
CA VAL A 86 -24.77 -31.71 1.65
C VAL A 86 -24.49 -30.23 1.41
N LEU A 87 -23.21 -29.86 1.29
CA LEU A 87 -22.79 -28.51 0.94
C LEU A 87 -22.78 -28.35 -0.59
N PRO A 88 -23.47 -27.37 -1.17
CA PRO A 88 -23.48 -27.18 -2.63
C PRO A 88 -22.06 -26.99 -3.19
N TYR A 89 -21.76 -27.57 -4.35
CA TYR A 89 -20.53 -27.27 -5.09
C TYR A 89 -20.49 -25.80 -5.52
N PHE A 90 -19.48 -25.05 -5.08
CA PHE A 90 -19.43 -23.58 -5.21
C PHE A 90 -18.17 -23.05 -5.93
N HIS A 91 -17.60 -23.83 -6.84
CA HIS A 91 -16.42 -23.42 -7.63
C HIS A 91 -16.78 -23.10 -9.08
N PRO A 92 -16.00 -22.23 -9.76
CA PRO A 92 -16.20 -21.96 -11.18
C PRO A 92 -16.13 -23.23 -12.04
N PRO A 93 -16.86 -23.32 -13.17
CA PRO A 93 -16.90 -24.55 -13.96
C PRO A 93 -15.53 -25.00 -14.48
N TYR A 94 -14.65 -24.06 -14.87
CA TYR A 94 -13.28 -24.41 -15.28
C TYR A 94 -12.47 -25.12 -14.18
N TYR A 95 -12.78 -24.91 -12.90
CA TYR A 95 -12.11 -25.60 -11.80
C TYR A 95 -12.46 -27.08 -11.79
N THR A 96 -13.71 -27.44 -12.13
CA THR A 96 -14.13 -28.84 -12.24
C THR A 96 -13.31 -29.60 -13.29
N LEU A 97 -12.89 -28.94 -14.38
CA LEU A 97 -12.02 -29.55 -15.40
C LEU A 97 -10.64 -29.91 -14.84
N LEU A 98 -10.11 -29.13 -13.89
CA LEU A 98 -8.83 -29.40 -13.24
C LEU A 98 -8.89 -30.70 -12.41
N ILE A 99 -10.03 -30.95 -11.76
CA ILE A 99 -10.22 -32.09 -10.86
C ILE A 99 -10.93 -33.28 -11.54
N ALA A 100 -11.48 -33.11 -12.74
CA ALA A 100 -12.17 -34.16 -13.49
C ALA A 100 -11.37 -35.46 -13.64
N PRO A 101 -10.03 -35.45 -13.86
CA PRO A 101 -9.25 -36.69 -13.93
C PRO A 101 -9.33 -37.56 -12.66
N LEU A 102 -9.62 -36.97 -11.50
CA LEU A 102 -9.76 -37.72 -10.24
C LEU A 102 -11.00 -38.63 -10.24
N ALA A 103 -11.99 -38.35 -11.09
CA ALA A 103 -13.20 -39.16 -11.22
C ALA A 103 -12.94 -40.58 -11.75
N TYR A 104 -11.80 -40.84 -12.38
CA TYR A 104 -11.42 -42.17 -12.87
C TYR A 104 -10.79 -43.06 -11.80
N LEU A 105 -10.52 -42.51 -10.62
CA LEU A 105 -9.91 -43.21 -9.49
C LEU A 105 -10.99 -43.55 -8.45
N ASP A 106 -10.70 -44.51 -7.58
CA ASP A 106 -11.50 -44.72 -6.38
C ASP A 106 -11.32 -43.54 -5.41
N TYR A 107 -12.31 -43.26 -4.57
CA TYR A 107 -12.31 -42.10 -3.67
C TYR A 107 -11.02 -41.96 -2.84
N ARG A 108 -10.54 -43.07 -2.27
CA ARG A 108 -9.30 -43.08 -1.47
C ARG A 108 -8.06 -42.80 -2.32
N GLN A 109 -7.99 -43.31 -3.55
CA GLN A 109 -6.90 -43.04 -4.50
C GLN A 109 -6.95 -41.57 -4.95
N ALA A 110 -8.13 -41.07 -5.29
CA ALA A 110 -8.36 -39.68 -5.66
C ALA A 110 -7.91 -38.71 -4.55
N TYR A 111 -8.21 -39.03 -3.29
CA TYR A 111 -7.76 -38.26 -2.14
C TYR A 111 -6.22 -38.22 -2.05
N TYR A 112 -5.54 -39.36 -2.19
CA TYR A 112 -4.07 -39.39 -2.17
C TYR A 112 -3.44 -38.59 -3.31
N VAL A 113 -4.02 -38.67 -4.51
CA VAL A 113 -3.55 -37.88 -5.67
C VAL A 113 -3.76 -36.38 -5.42
N MET A 114 -4.91 -35.98 -4.87
CA MET A 114 -5.17 -34.59 -4.50
C MET A 114 -4.21 -34.09 -3.40
N ALA A 115 -3.97 -34.90 -2.36
CA ALA A 115 -3.03 -34.56 -1.30
C ALA A 115 -1.59 -34.39 -1.84
N ALA A 116 -1.15 -35.30 -2.72
CA ALA A 116 0.15 -35.21 -3.38
C ALA A 116 0.25 -33.95 -4.26
N PHE A 117 -0.80 -33.64 -5.02
CA PHE A 117 -0.89 -32.42 -5.81
C PHE A 117 -0.76 -31.16 -4.92
N ASN A 118 -1.47 -31.11 -3.80
CA ASN A 118 -1.36 -30.00 -2.85
C ASN A 118 0.04 -29.88 -2.23
N VAL A 119 0.72 -30.99 -1.91
CA VAL A 119 2.11 -30.96 -1.43
C VAL A 119 3.06 -30.38 -2.50
N ILE A 120 2.88 -30.72 -3.77
CA ILE A 120 3.65 -30.14 -4.89
C ILE A 120 3.38 -28.63 -4.98
N LEU A 121 2.13 -28.19 -4.82
CA LEU A 121 1.78 -26.77 -4.81
C LEU A 121 2.40 -26.01 -3.63
N VAL A 122 2.49 -26.61 -2.44
CA VAL A 122 3.21 -26.02 -1.29
C VAL A 122 4.69 -25.85 -1.63
N ALA A 123 5.33 -26.86 -2.24
CA ALA A 123 6.73 -26.75 -2.66
C ALA A 123 6.93 -25.63 -3.71
N ALA A 124 6.01 -25.53 -4.69
CA ALA A 124 6.03 -24.47 -5.70
C ALA A 124 5.84 -23.08 -5.07
N LEU A 125 4.91 -22.94 -4.12
CA LEU A 125 4.67 -21.72 -3.35
C LEU A 125 5.95 -21.25 -2.65
N ILE A 126 6.59 -22.14 -1.88
CA ILE A 126 7.85 -21.85 -1.18
C ILE A 126 8.92 -21.42 -2.19
N ALA A 127 9.07 -22.16 -3.29
CA ALA A 127 10.07 -21.85 -4.31
C ALA A 127 9.84 -20.46 -4.94
N ILE A 128 8.60 -20.10 -5.27
CA ILE A 128 8.25 -18.80 -5.85
C ILE A 128 8.57 -17.67 -4.86
N LEU A 129 8.10 -17.79 -3.62
CA LEU A 129 8.28 -16.74 -2.61
C LEU A 129 9.75 -16.55 -2.25
N VAL A 130 10.46 -17.62 -1.92
CA VAL A 130 11.89 -17.57 -1.56
C VAL A 130 12.73 -17.01 -2.71
N ARG A 131 12.52 -17.47 -3.97
CA ARG A 131 13.23 -16.93 -5.15
C ARG A 131 12.87 -15.47 -5.45
N SER A 132 11.74 -14.99 -4.94
CA SER A 132 11.33 -13.59 -5.07
C SER A 132 11.80 -12.70 -3.93
N SER A 133 12.47 -13.23 -2.92
CA SER A 133 12.89 -12.45 -1.75
C SER A 133 13.93 -11.37 -2.07
N LEU A 134 13.90 -10.28 -1.29
CA LEU A 134 14.93 -9.25 -1.31
C LEU A 134 16.19 -9.65 -0.53
N ARG A 135 16.06 -10.46 0.53
CA ARG A 135 17.18 -10.75 1.45
C ARG A 135 17.27 -12.18 1.99
N VAL A 136 16.26 -13.01 1.83
CA VAL A 136 16.26 -14.41 2.27
C VAL A 136 17.19 -15.23 1.39
N HIS A 137 18.46 -15.31 1.80
CA HIS A 137 19.51 -16.12 1.19
C HIS A 137 20.21 -16.98 2.26
N GLY A 138 21.01 -17.96 1.86
CA GLY A 138 21.82 -18.76 2.79
C GLY A 138 20.96 -19.57 3.77
N ARG A 139 21.07 -19.38 5.09
CA ARG A 139 20.25 -20.11 6.07
C ARG A 139 18.83 -19.56 6.24
N GLY A 140 18.56 -18.37 5.70
CA GLY A 140 17.23 -17.74 5.80
C GLY A 140 16.15 -18.48 5.03
N TRP A 141 16.49 -19.15 3.91
CA TRP A 141 15.49 -19.88 3.12
C TRP A 141 14.95 -21.10 3.86
N LEU A 142 15.78 -21.76 4.68
CA LEU A 142 15.36 -22.88 5.53
C LEU A 142 14.31 -22.43 6.54
N ALA A 143 14.56 -21.31 7.21
CA ALA A 143 13.61 -20.74 8.17
C ALA A 143 12.29 -20.33 7.50
N ALA A 144 12.37 -19.65 6.35
CA ALA A 144 11.17 -19.26 5.59
C ALA A 144 10.37 -20.48 5.10
N SER A 145 11.06 -21.50 4.59
CA SER A 145 10.43 -22.74 4.10
C SER A 145 9.75 -23.51 5.24
N ALA A 146 10.42 -23.60 6.40
CA ALA A 146 9.88 -24.24 7.59
C ALA A 146 8.64 -23.49 8.13
N MET A 147 8.68 -22.16 8.18
CA MET A 147 7.55 -21.36 8.65
C MET A 147 6.35 -21.41 7.69
N ILE A 148 6.59 -21.41 6.38
CA ILE A 148 5.52 -21.56 5.39
C ILE A 148 4.95 -22.98 5.46
N GLY A 149 5.79 -24.01 5.42
CA GLY A 149 5.33 -25.41 5.46
C GLY A 149 4.64 -25.79 6.77
N GLY A 150 5.05 -25.19 7.89
CA GLY A 150 4.44 -25.40 9.20
C GLY A 150 3.20 -24.55 9.47
N PHE A 151 2.77 -23.70 8.53
CA PHE A 151 1.63 -22.81 8.75
C PHE A 151 0.32 -23.59 8.74
N PHE A 152 -0.40 -23.60 9.85
CA PHE A 152 -1.55 -24.47 10.07
C PHE A 152 -2.64 -24.39 8.97
N PRO A 153 -3.07 -23.20 8.47
CA PRO A 153 -4.06 -23.13 7.39
C PRO A 153 -3.66 -23.89 6.13
N LEU A 154 -2.37 -23.94 5.77
CA LEU A 154 -1.89 -24.73 4.64
C LEU A 154 -2.05 -26.23 4.87
N PHE A 155 -1.87 -26.67 6.11
CA PHE A 155 -2.13 -28.05 6.48
C PHE A 155 -3.61 -28.40 6.31
N VAL A 156 -4.53 -27.54 6.75
CA VAL A 156 -5.98 -27.76 6.56
C VAL A 156 -6.31 -27.92 5.08
N THR A 157 -5.70 -27.12 4.20
CA THR A 157 -5.88 -27.24 2.75
C THR A 157 -5.47 -28.63 2.23
N VAL A 158 -4.34 -29.17 2.70
CA VAL A 158 -3.87 -30.52 2.32
C VAL A 158 -4.79 -31.60 2.91
N LEU A 159 -5.11 -31.50 4.20
CA LEU A 159 -5.93 -32.48 4.92
C LEU A 159 -7.35 -32.59 4.35
N GLN A 160 -7.99 -31.44 4.10
CA GLN A 160 -9.36 -31.36 3.60
C GLN A 160 -9.47 -31.45 2.07
N GLY A 161 -8.36 -31.53 1.34
CA GLY A 161 -8.36 -31.56 -0.12
C GLY A 161 -8.92 -30.28 -0.76
N GLN A 162 -8.67 -29.12 -0.13
CA GLN A 162 -9.22 -27.84 -0.54
C GLN A 162 -8.52 -27.23 -1.77
N SER A 163 -9.23 -26.29 -2.41
CA SER A 163 -8.76 -25.54 -3.58
C SER A 163 -7.79 -24.38 -3.30
N ASP A 164 -7.50 -24.04 -2.04
CA ASP A 164 -6.78 -22.79 -1.71
C ASP A 164 -5.39 -22.70 -2.31
N LEU A 165 -4.69 -23.82 -2.45
CA LEU A 165 -3.36 -23.86 -3.05
C LEU A 165 -3.38 -23.58 -4.56
N VAL A 166 -4.49 -23.92 -5.24
CA VAL A 166 -4.73 -23.58 -6.65
C VAL A 166 -4.95 -22.07 -6.82
N VAL A 167 -5.43 -21.38 -5.78
CA VAL A 167 -5.51 -19.91 -5.73
C VAL A 167 -4.18 -19.28 -5.33
N LEU A 168 -3.54 -19.83 -4.30
CA LEU A 168 -2.38 -19.25 -3.63
C LEU A 168 -1.12 -19.28 -4.48
N VAL A 169 -0.87 -20.35 -5.24
CA VAL A 169 0.33 -20.46 -6.09
C VAL A 169 0.33 -19.45 -7.23
N PRO A 170 -0.74 -19.31 -8.06
CA PRO A 170 -0.84 -18.23 -9.03
C PRO A 170 -0.78 -16.85 -8.36
N LEU A 171 -1.40 -16.66 -7.20
CA LEU A 171 -1.35 -15.38 -6.49
C LEU A 171 0.07 -15.03 -6.02
N ALA A 172 0.86 -16.01 -5.58
CA ALA A 172 2.27 -15.82 -5.24
C ALA A 172 3.11 -15.47 -6.48
N ALA A 173 2.82 -16.11 -7.62
CA ALA A 173 3.44 -15.75 -8.91
C ALA A 173 3.06 -14.32 -9.33
N ALA A 174 1.80 -13.91 -9.12
CA ALA A 174 1.32 -12.56 -9.39
C ALA A 174 2.02 -11.53 -8.51
N TYR A 175 2.11 -11.78 -7.20
CA TYR A 175 2.88 -10.97 -6.25
C TYR A 175 4.33 -10.81 -6.70
N ALA A 176 4.99 -11.91 -7.07
CA ALA A 176 6.38 -11.92 -7.49
C ALA A 176 6.60 -11.21 -8.84
N ALA A 177 5.63 -11.25 -9.75
CA ALA A 177 5.65 -10.51 -11.01
C ALA A 177 5.42 -9.01 -10.80
N TRP A 178 4.44 -8.65 -9.96
CA TRP A 178 4.13 -7.28 -9.58
C TRP A 178 5.31 -6.59 -8.92
N ALA A 179 5.96 -7.26 -7.97
CA ALA A 179 7.17 -6.79 -7.29
C ALA A 179 8.35 -6.51 -8.23
N ARG A 180 8.37 -7.12 -9.43
CA ARG A 180 9.39 -6.94 -10.47
C ARG A 180 8.97 -6.01 -11.61
N GLY A 181 7.82 -5.33 -11.49
CA GLY A 181 7.28 -4.46 -12.55
C GLY A 181 6.75 -5.20 -13.78
N ARG A 182 6.57 -6.53 -13.73
CA ARG A 182 6.01 -7.34 -14.82
C ARG A 182 4.49 -7.34 -14.77
N TYR A 183 3.89 -6.16 -14.92
CA TYR A 183 2.46 -5.93 -14.67
C TYR A 183 1.52 -6.84 -15.48
N GLY A 184 1.83 -7.14 -16.75
CA GLY A 184 1.01 -8.06 -17.55
C GLY A 184 0.96 -9.49 -16.98
N MET A 185 2.11 -10.03 -16.54
CA MET A 185 2.16 -11.34 -15.89
C MET A 185 1.42 -11.32 -14.54
N ALA A 186 1.55 -10.23 -13.79
CA ALA A 186 0.82 -10.06 -12.53
C ALA A 186 -0.70 -10.14 -12.76
N GLY A 187 -1.20 -9.44 -13.77
CA GLY A 187 -2.62 -9.51 -14.17
C GLY A 187 -3.07 -10.91 -14.56
N ALA A 188 -2.31 -11.59 -15.43
CA ALA A 188 -2.62 -12.94 -15.88
C ALA A 188 -2.68 -13.95 -14.71
N PHE A 189 -1.65 -13.97 -13.86
CA PHE A 189 -1.62 -14.87 -12.71
C PHE A 189 -2.69 -14.54 -11.65
N SER A 190 -3.03 -13.27 -11.45
CA SER A 190 -4.15 -12.88 -10.59
C SER A 190 -5.50 -13.36 -11.10
N ALA A 191 -5.72 -13.39 -12.42
CA ALA A 191 -6.94 -13.94 -13.00
C ALA A 191 -7.03 -15.47 -12.84
N LEU A 192 -5.91 -16.19 -12.96
CA LEU A 192 -5.87 -17.63 -12.67
C LEU A 192 -6.21 -17.97 -11.21
N ALA A 193 -6.03 -17.02 -10.29
CA ALA A 193 -6.37 -17.17 -8.88
C ALA A 193 -7.89 -17.00 -8.61
N LEU A 194 -8.72 -16.64 -9.60
CA LEU A 194 -10.17 -16.41 -9.42
C LEU A 194 -11.00 -17.68 -9.21
N ALA A 195 -10.41 -18.79 -8.74
CA ALA A 195 -11.18 -19.94 -8.29
C ALA A 195 -12.01 -19.60 -7.04
N LYS A 196 -11.57 -18.61 -6.25
CA LYS A 196 -12.30 -17.99 -5.13
C LYS A 196 -12.32 -16.46 -5.28
N PRO A 197 -13.19 -15.89 -6.12
CA PRO A 197 -13.16 -14.45 -6.48
C PRO A 197 -13.33 -13.50 -5.28
N GLN A 198 -14.09 -13.92 -4.26
CA GLN A 198 -14.31 -13.16 -3.03
C GLN A 198 -13.03 -12.85 -2.24
N LEU A 199 -11.98 -13.66 -2.40
CA LEU A 199 -10.70 -13.45 -1.70
C LEU A 199 -9.77 -12.47 -2.42
N LEU A 200 -10.15 -11.98 -3.61
CA LEU A 200 -9.30 -11.18 -4.51
C LEU A 200 -9.91 -9.83 -4.89
N LEU A 201 -10.94 -9.37 -4.17
CA LEU A 201 -11.72 -8.17 -4.48
C LEU A 201 -10.86 -6.91 -4.67
N LEU A 202 -9.80 -6.73 -3.88
CA LEU A 202 -8.94 -5.55 -3.96
C LEU A 202 -7.84 -5.64 -5.02
N ILE A 203 -7.63 -6.78 -5.67
CA ILE A 203 -6.56 -6.94 -6.68
C ILE A 203 -6.87 -6.15 -7.97
N PRO A 204 -8.06 -6.26 -8.58
CA PRO A 204 -8.42 -5.39 -9.70
C PRO A 204 -8.44 -3.90 -9.31
N ILE A 205 -8.86 -3.59 -8.08
CA ILE A 205 -8.86 -2.22 -7.55
C ILE A 205 -7.43 -1.70 -7.44
N LEU A 206 -6.47 -2.51 -7.00
CA LEU A 206 -5.04 -2.17 -7.00
C LEU A 206 -4.57 -1.82 -8.41
N PHE A 207 -4.92 -2.62 -9.43
CA PHE A 207 -4.51 -2.34 -10.82
C PHE A 207 -5.08 -1.03 -11.33
N LEU A 208 -6.36 -0.75 -11.05
CA LEU A 208 -7.01 0.49 -11.43
C LEU A 208 -6.40 1.70 -10.69
N ALA A 209 -6.24 1.58 -9.36
CA ALA A 209 -5.66 2.61 -8.51
C ALA A 209 -4.23 2.99 -8.92
N ARG A 210 -3.46 2.02 -9.42
CA ARG A 210 -2.10 2.21 -9.92
C ARG A 210 -2.03 2.51 -11.42
N ARG A 211 -3.18 2.66 -12.11
CA ARG A 211 -3.27 2.85 -13.57
C ARG A 211 -2.44 1.81 -14.33
N ALA A 212 -2.37 0.59 -13.80
CA ALA A 212 -1.60 -0.52 -14.37
C ALA A 212 -2.40 -1.19 -15.49
N TRP A 213 -2.64 -0.46 -16.59
CA TRP A 213 -3.51 -0.89 -17.69
C TRP A 213 -3.08 -2.23 -18.30
N ARG A 214 -1.77 -2.50 -18.36
CA ARG A 214 -1.23 -3.79 -18.82
C ARG A 214 -1.62 -4.96 -17.91
N ALA A 215 -1.67 -4.74 -16.59
CA ALA A 215 -2.17 -5.75 -15.66
C ALA A 215 -3.66 -5.97 -15.84
N LEU A 216 -4.44 -4.88 -15.97
CA LEU A 216 -5.89 -4.96 -16.14
C LEU A 216 -6.29 -5.66 -17.44
N ALA A 217 -5.61 -5.35 -18.55
CA ALA A 217 -5.85 -5.99 -19.85
C ALA A 217 -5.53 -7.49 -19.81
N ALA A 218 -4.39 -7.89 -19.24
CA ALA A 218 -4.03 -9.30 -19.10
C ALA A 218 -4.98 -10.06 -18.16
N PHE A 219 -5.38 -9.42 -17.06
CA PHE A 219 -6.37 -9.97 -16.13
C PHE A 219 -7.71 -10.22 -16.83
N ALA A 220 -8.23 -9.21 -17.56
CA ALA A 220 -9.48 -9.33 -18.31
C ALA A 220 -9.41 -10.39 -19.42
N GLY A 221 -8.28 -10.46 -20.14
CA GLY A 221 -8.07 -11.45 -21.20
C GLY A 221 -8.08 -12.89 -20.69
N VAL A 222 -7.35 -13.17 -19.60
CA VAL A 222 -7.36 -14.51 -18.98
C VAL A 222 -8.73 -14.84 -18.39
N LEU A 223 -9.39 -13.89 -17.73
CA LEU A 223 -10.75 -14.09 -17.20
C LEU A 223 -11.74 -14.43 -18.32
N ALA A 224 -11.70 -13.71 -19.44
CA ALA A 224 -12.53 -14.02 -20.61
C ALA A 224 -12.25 -15.42 -21.16
N GLY A 225 -10.96 -15.82 -21.26
CA GLY A 225 -10.57 -17.16 -21.67
C GLY A 225 -11.12 -18.26 -20.75
N LEU A 226 -11.00 -18.09 -19.43
CA LEU A 226 -11.57 -19.03 -18.45
C LEU A 226 -13.11 -19.10 -18.54
N GLY A 227 -13.76 -17.97 -18.82
CA GLY A 227 -15.20 -17.90 -19.07
C GLY A 227 -15.60 -18.69 -20.33
N LEU A 228 -14.87 -18.52 -21.44
CA LEU A 228 -15.10 -19.27 -22.67
C LEU A 228 -14.89 -20.78 -22.47
N ILE A 229 -13.83 -21.18 -21.76
CA ILE A 229 -13.59 -22.60 -21.41
C ILE A 229 -14.75 -23.15 -20.57
N SER A 230 -15.26 -22.36 -19.62
CA SER A 230 -16.40 -22.74 -18.78
C SER A 230 -17.68 -22.92 -19.60
N VAL A 231 -17.99 -21.99 -20.52
CA VAL A 231 -19.17 -22.10 -21.39
C VAL A 231 -19.01 -23.26 -22.38
N ALA A 232 -17.83 -23.46 -22.96
CA ALA A 232 -17.57 -24.56 -23.88
C ALA A 232 -17.67 -25.94 -23.21
N GLY A 233 -17.17 -26.07 -21.97
CA GLY A 233 -17.17 -27.34 -21.24
C GLY A 233 -18.47 -27.69 -20.53
N PHE A 234 -19.31 -26.69 -20.17
CA PHE A 234 -20.48 -26.89 -19.32
C PHE A 234 -21.78 -26.32 -19.90
N GLY A 235 -21.71 -25.47 -20.91
CA GLY A 235 -22.84 -24.70 -21.42
C GLY A 235 -23.14 -23.45 -20.58
N LEU A 236 -24.03 -22.61 -21.10
CA LEU A 236 -24.35 -21.32 -20.48
C LEU A 236 -25.15 -21.47 -19.17
N GLY A 237 -26.05 -22.47 -19.09
CA GLY A 237 -26.89 -22.71 -17.93
C GLY A 237 -26.08 -22.89 -16.63
N PRO A 238 -25.21 -23.90 -16.52
CA PRO A 238 -24.36 -24.11 -15.35
C PRO A 238 -23.50 -22.91 -14.95
N VAL A 239 -22.96 -22.18 -15.93
CA VAL A 239 -22.19 -20.94 -15.68
C VAL A 239 -23.08 -19.89 -15.00
N THR A 240 -24.31 -19.70 -15.49
CA THR A 240 -25.26 -18.76 -14.87
C THR A 240 -25.71 -19.23 -13.49
N THR A 241 -25.94 -20.53 -13.29
CA THR A 241 -26.26 -21.12 -11.97
C THR A 241 -25.15 -20.82 -10.97
N TYR A 242 -23.89 -21.04 -11.34
CA TYR A 242 -22.74 -20.69 -10.50
C TYR A 242 -22.74 -19.20 -10.10
N LEU A 243 -22.87 -18.30 -11.08
CA LEU A 243 -22.86 -16.85 -10.83
C LEU A 243 -24.02 -16.40 -9.93
N THR A 244 -25.22 -16.93 -10.15
CA THR A 244 -26.40 -16.61 -9.33
C THR A 244 -26.29 -17.16 -7.91
N THR A 245 -25.79 -18.38 -7.71
CA THR A 245 -25.55 -18.97 -6.40
C THR A 245 -24.50 -18.17 -5.61
N VAL A 246 -23.36 -17.85 -6.23
CA VAL A 246 -22.31 -17.03 -5.59
C VAL A 246 -22.82 -15.63 -5.27
N GLY A 247 -23.56 -15.00 -6.19
CA GLY A 247 -24.15 -13.67 -5.98
C GLY A 247 -25.16 -13.66 -4.82
N THR A 248 -26.03 -14.67 -4.76
CA THR A 248 -27.02 -14.82 -3.67
C THR A 248 -26.33 -15.05 -2.33
N TRP A 249 -25.30 -15.90 -2.30
CA TRP A 249 -24.51 -16.15 -1.11
C TRP A 249 -23.79 -14.89 -0.62
N ALA A 250 -23.12 -14.15 -1.52
CA ALA A 250 -22.45 -12.90 -1.17
C ALA A 250 -23.42 -11.85 -0.59
N ALA A 251 -24.63 -11.74 -1.14
CA ALA A 251 -25.62 -10.78 -0.69
C ALA A 251 -26.30 -11.17 0.63
N THR A 252 -26.67 -12.45 0.80
CA THR A 252 -27.53 -12.90 1.89
C THR A 252 -26.77 -13.57 3.04
N GLY A 253 -25.55 -14.05 2.77
CA GLY A 253 -24.78 -14.89 3.67
C GLY A 253 -25.31 -16.32 3.81
N ARG A 254 -26.26 -16.74 2.96
CA ARG A 254 -26.91 -18.06 3.01
C ARG A 254 -26.71 -18.80 1.69
N LEU A 255 -26.45 -20.10 1.78
CA LEU A 255 -26.40 -20.98 0.62
C LEU A 255 -27.81 -21.52 0.31
N PRO A 256 -28.20 -21.64 -0.97
CA PRO A 256 -29.42 -22.33 -1.36
C PRO A 256 -29.29 -23.83 -1.06
N SER A 257 -30.17 -24.36 -0.24
CA SER A 257 -30.26 -25.79 0.08
C SER A 257 -31.73 -26.15 0.13
N ALA A 258 -32.12 -27.21 -0.58
CA ALA A 258 -33.50 -27.63 -0.83
C ALA A 258 -34.29 -27.92 0.47
N GLY A 259 -34.80 -26.86 1.12
CA GLY A 259 -35.68 -26.94 2.30
C GLY A 259 -35.01 -27.02 3.68
N GLN A 260 -33.68 -27.10 3.77
CA GLN A 260 -32.96 -27.00 5.06
C GLN A 260 -32.04 -25.79 5.02
N LEU A 261 -32.15 -24.85 5.95
CA LEU A 261 -31.15 -23.79 6.12
C LEU A 261 -29.83 -24.45 6.57
N VAL A 262 -28.85 -24.55 5.68
CA VAL A 262 -27.47 -24.76 6.12
C VAL A 262 -27.06 -23.49 6.83
N TYR A 263 -27.07 -23.51 8.17
CA TYR A 263 -26.40 -22.51 8.96
C TYR A 263 -24.93 -22.56 8.57
N THR A 264 -24.46 -21.55 7.84
CA THR A 264 -23.04 -21.23 7.80
C THR A 264 -22.62 -21.01 9.25
N ASP A 265 -21.75 -21.88 9.74
CA ASP A 265 -21.25 -21.91 11.10
C ASP A 265 -21.02 -20.48 11.67
N PRO A 266 -21.46 -20.13 12.89
CA PRO A 266 -21.03 -18.89 13.55
C PRO A 266 -19.50 -18.74 13.63
N ALA A 267 -18.72 -19.81 13.39
CA ALA A 267 -17.26 -19.82 13.30
C ALA A 267 -16.63 -19.24 12.00
N VAL A 268 -17.32 -18.36 11.26
CA VAL A 268 -16.68 -17.66 10.12
C VAL A 268 -15.82 -16.50 10.66
N TYR A 269 -14.50 -16.62 10.49
CA TYR A 269 -13.47 -15.72 11.03
C TYR A 269 -13.34 -14.36 10.29
N SER A 270 -14.45 -13.83 9.76
CA SER A 270 -14.45 -12.55 9.02
C SER A 270 -14.74 -11.35 9.92
N LEU A 271 -14.25 -10.16 9.53
CA LEU A 271 -14.54 -8.91 10.24
C LEU A 271 -16.05 -8.62 10.27
N ARG A 272 -16.77 -9.02 9.23
CA ARG A 272 -18.23 -8.90 9.14
C ARG A 272 -18.92 -9.51 10.36
N ASN A 273 -18.59 -10.76 10.70
CA ASN A 273 -19.28 -11.45 11.77
C ASN A 273 -18.90 -10.90 13.16
N ILE A 274 -17.65 -10.44 13.33
CA ILE A 274 -17.26 -9.71 14.54
C ILE A 274 -18.14 -8.46 14.72
N LEU A 275 -18.38 -7.71 13.64
CA LEU A 275 -19.21 -6.51 13.67
C LEU A 275 -20.70 -6.83 13.88
N GLU A 276 -21.21 -7.95 13.36
CA GLU A 276 -22.61 -8.36 13.51
C GLU A 276 -22.97 -8.81 14.95
N VAL A 277 -21.98 -9.20 15.76
CA VAL A 277 -22.18 -9.65 17.15
C VAL A 277 -22.04 -8.49 18.16
N LEU A 278 -21.47 -7.36 17.76
CA LEU A 278 -21.30 -6.20 18.65
C LEU A 278 -22.66 -5.52 18.97
N PRO A 279 -22.84 -4.98 20.19
CA PRO A 279 -24.04 -4.20 20.53
C PRO A 279 -24.25 -3.02 19.57
N GLY A 280 -25.42 -2.94 18.92
CA GLY A 280 -25.72 -1.95 17.88
C GLY A 280 -25.14 -2.28 16.48
N GLY A 281 -24.39 -3.37 16.36
CA GLY A 281 -23.81 -3.90 15.13
C GLY A 281 -24.81 -4.72 14.33
N GLY A 282 -25.82 -4.08 13.73
CA GLY A 282 -26.68 -4.77 12.77
C GLY A 282 -25.96 -5.07 11.45
N LYS A 283 -26.50 -5.99 10.64
CA LYS A 283 -25.97 -6.32 9.29
C LYS A 283 -25.71 -5.09 8.42
N ALA A 284 -26.60 -4.10 8.49
CA ALA A 284 -26.46 -2.84 7.76
C ALA A 284 -25.26 -2.00 8.24
N VAL A 285 -25.03 -1.93 9.55
CA VAL A 285 -23.90 -1.20 10.15
C VAL A 285 -22.58 -1.88 9.81
N ALA A 286 -22.51 -3.20 9.94
CA ALA A 286 -21.35 -3.99 9.54
C ALA A 286 -21.02 -3.78 8.05
N PHE A 287 -22.03 -3.80 7.17
CA PHE A 287 -21.85 -3.57 5.74
C PHE A 287 -21.30 -2.17 5.42
N VAL A 288 -21.84 -1.13 6.06
CA VAL A 288 -21.34 0.25 5.88
C VAL A 288 -19.89 0.39 6.35
N ILE A 289 -19.54 -0.17 7.51
CA ILE A 289 -18.17 -0.14 8.03
C ILE A 289 -17.21 -0.84 7.06
N LEU A 290 -17.58 -2.02 6.54
CA LEU A 290 -16.77 -2.75 5.57
C LEU A 290 -16.57 -1.96 4.27
N LEU A 291 -17.62 -1.30 3.77
CA LEU A 291 -17.52 -0.41 2.59
C LEU A 291 -16.59 0.77 2.84
N LEU A 292 -16.65 1.41 4.02
CA LEU A 292 -15.76 2.50 4.40
C LEU A 292 -14.30 2.04 4.51
N LEU A 293 -14.07 0.86 5.08
CA LEU A 293 -12.73 0.27 5.17
C LEU A 293 -12.19 -0.12 3.79
N LEU A 294 -13.03 -0.71 2.93
CA LEU A 294 -12.69 -1.03 1.55
C LEU A 294 -12.31 0.25 0.78
N ALA A 295 -13.12 1.31 0.92
CA ALA A 295 -12.85 2.61 0.33
C ALA A 295 -11.54 3.20 0.87
N LEU A 296 -11.29 3.16 2.18
CA LEU A 296 -10.05 3.64 2.80
C LEU A 296 -8.81 2.88 2.28
N VAL A 297 -8.90 1.55 2.15
CA VAL A 297 -7.83 0.74 1.59
C VAL A 297 -7.63 1.07 0.12
N ALA A 298 -8.68 1.16 -0.69
CA ALA A 298 -8.62 1.57 -2.10
C ALA A 298 -8.04 3.00 -2.27
N LEU A 299 -8.35 3.91 -1.36
CA LEU A 299 -7.81 5.25 -1.29
C LEU A 299 -6.31 5.24 -1.01
N SER A 300 -5.91 4.45 -0.01
CA SER A 300 -4.50 4.23 0.26
C SER A 300 -3.81 3.64 -0.99
N LEU A 301 -4.50 2.70 -1.69
CA LEU A 301 -4.29 2.17 -3.06
C LEU A 301 -3.62 3.17 -3.98
N SER A 302 -4.31 4.30 -4.12
CA SER A 302 -4.12 5.26 -5.21
C SER A 302 -3.22 6.46 -4.86
N TRP A 303 -2.99 6.76 -3.58
CA TRP A 303 -2.49 8.08 -3.16
C TRP A 303 -1.02 8.15 -2.69
N ARG A 304 -0.31 7.02 -2.63
CA ARG A 304 1.03 6.88 -2.00
C ARG A 304 2.10 6.42 -2.99
N PRO A 305 3.41 6.65 -2.72
CA PRO A 305 4.50 6.12 -3.56
C PRO A 305 4.35 4.62 -3.81
N ASP A 306 4.77 4.15 -4.99
CA ASP A 306 4.67 2.76 -5.40
C ASP A 306 5.59 1.88 -4.55
N LYS A 307 5.01 1.13 -3.61
CA LYS A 307 5.70 0.11 -2.84
C LYS A 307 5.11 -1.23 -3.28
N PRO A 308 5.55 -1.80 -4.41
CA PRO A 308 4.78 -2.82 -5.11
C PRO A 308 4.52 -4.06 -4.24
N ARG A 309 5.51 -4.50 -3.46
CA ARG A 309 5.35 -5.61 -2.50
C ARG A 309 4.35 -5.31 -1.40
N LEU A 310 4.39 -4.10 -0.84
CA LEU A 310 3.51 -3.68 0.25
C LEU A 310 2.07 -3.53 -0.26
N ASP A 311 1.88 -2.94 -1.44
CA ASP A 311 0.57 -2.70 -2.01
C ASP A 311 -0.15 -4.01 -2.35
N PHE A 312 0.55 -4.96 -2.97
CA PHE A 312 -0.02 -6.25 -3.31
C PHE A 312 -0.30 -7.09 -2.06
N ALA A 313 0.61 -7.08 -1.08
CA ALA A 313 0.38 -7.73 0.22
C ALA A 313 -0.82 -7.14 0.97
N LEU A 314 -0.97 -5.81 0.98
CA LEU A 314 -2.11 -5.13 1.57
C LEU A 314 -3.41 -5.49 0.85
N ALA A 315 -3.41 -5.54 -0.47
CA ALA A 315 -4.60 -5.92 -1.24
C ALA A 315 -5.08 -7.34 -0.89
N ILE A 316 -4.16 -8.30 -0.71
CA ILE A 316 -4.50 -9.67 -0.26
C ILE A 316 -5.01 -9.66 1.18
N ALA A 317 -4.24 -9.09 2.12
CA ALA A 317 -4.60 -9.11 3.54
C ALA A 317 -5.94 -8.42 3.82
N ALA A 318 -6.17 -7.27 3.17
CA ALA A 318 -7.42 -6.55 3.30
C ALA A 318 -8.59 -7.27 2.58
N SER A 319 -8.35 -7.97 1.46
CA SER A 319 -9.41 -8.76 0.81
C SER A 319 -9.87 -9.91 1.71
N LEU A 320 -8.94 -10.56 2.43
CA LEU A 320 -9.28 -11.59 3.41
C LEU A 320 -10.10 -11.02 4.56
N VAL A 321 -9.59 -9.98 5.21
CA VAL A 321 -10.27 -9.32 6.35
C VAL A 321 -11.68 -8.84 5.99
N LEU A 322 -11.83 -8.27 4.80
CA LEU A 322 -13.09 -7.70 4.31
C LEU A 322 -13.98 -8.73 3.60
N SER A 323 -13.52 -9.98 3.43
CA SER A 323 -14.31 -11.02 2.79
C SER A 323 -15.58 -11.28 3.61
N PRO A 324 -16.76 -11.39 2.97
CA PRO A 324 -18.00 -11.70 3.69
C PRO A 324 -17.93 -13.05 4.39
N HIS A 325 -17.20 -14.01 3.80
CA HIS A 325 -17.00 -15.35 4.34
C HIS A 325 -15.53 -15.78 4.25
N GLN A 326 -15.04 -16.36 5.33
CA GLN A 326 -13.65 -16.79 5.48
C GLN A 326 -13.59 -18.02 6.41
N ASN A 327 -13.14 -19.14 5.87
CA ASN A 327 -12.83 -20.36 6.61
C ASN A 327 -11.38 -20.35 7.10
N VAL A 328 -11.03 -21.30 7.98
CA VAL A 328 -9.65 -21.46 8.47
C VAL A 328 -8.67 -21.68 7.31
N HIS A 329 -9.01 -22.50 6.32
CA HIS A 329 -8.15 -22.78 5.18
C HIS A 329 -7.93 -21.56 4.26
N ASP A 330 -8.88 -20.63 4.19
CA ASP A 330 -8.73 -19.40 3.39
C ASP A 330 -7.61 -18.50 3.96
N LEU A 331 -7.30 -18.62 5.26
CA LEU A 331 -6.18 -17.92 5.89
C LEU A 331 -4.81 -18.34 5.36
N ALA A 332 -4.72 -19.45 4.61
CA ALA A 332 -3.51 -19.82 3.88
C ALA A 332 -3.00 -18.68 2.98
N LEU A 333 -3.90 -17.80 2.49
CA LEU A 333 -3.51 -16.64 1.69
C LEU A 333 -2.69 -15.59 2.47
N LEU A 334 -2.72 -15.60 3.81
CA LEU A 334 -1.86 -14.75 4.65
C LEU A 334 -0.37 -15.10 4.54
N VAL A 335 -0.02 -16.25 3.96
CA VAL A 335 1.38 -16.59 3.67
C VAL A 335 2.05 -15.50 2.83
N ILE A 336 1.37 -14.93 1.83
CA ILE A 336 1.94 -13.88 0.98
C ILE A 336 2.16 -12.57 1.77
N PRO A 337 1.15 -11.97 2.44
CA PRO A 337 1.34 -10.81 3.31
C PRO A 337 2.37 -11.03 4.43
N GLY A 338 2.34 -12.18 5.10
CA GLY A 338 3.28 -12.53 6.17
C GLY A 338 4.71 -12.62 5.66
N PHE A 339 4.92 -13.30 4.53
CA PHE A 339 6.21 -13.36 3.85
C PHE A 339 6.68 -11.98 3.41
N ALA A 340 5.83 -11.17 2.78
CA ALA A 340 6.17 -9.83 2.33
C ALA A 340 6.59 -8.95 3.52
N LEU A 341 5.87 -9.04 4.65
CA LEU A 341 6.19 -8.31 5.86
C LEU A 341 7.55 -8.73 6.43
N ALA A 342 7.83 -10.03 6.51
CA ALA A 342 9.13 -10.54 6.95
C ALA A 342 10.27 -10.11 6.00
N ASP A 343 10.06 -10.22 4.69
CA ASP A 343 11.04 -9.85 3.66
C ASP A 343 11.37 -8.36 3.70
N LEU A 344 10.36 -7.49 3.83
CA LEU A 344 10.54 -6.05 3.99
C LEU A 344 11.23 -5.68 5.31
N ALA A 345 10.91 -6.38 6.40
CA ALA A 345 11.55 -6.18 7.71
C ALA A 345 13.04 -6.50 7.62
N LEU A 346 13.38 -7.67 7.06
CA LEU A 346 14.76 -8.11 6.84
C LEU A 346 15.51 -7.19 5.90
N ALA A 347 14.84 -6.65 4.88
CA ALA A 347 15.40 -5.66 3.96
C ALA A 347 15.66 -4.28 4.59
N GLY A 348 15.15 -4.01 5.80
CA GLY A 348 15.26 -2.70 6.45
C GLY A 348 14.32 -1.65 5.86
N LEU A 349 13.30 -2.09 5.13
CA LEU A 349 12.35 -1.23 4.39
C LEU A 349 11.09 -0.88 5.20
N LEU A 350 10.92 -1.49 6.38
CA LEU A 350 9.84 -1.16 7.32
C LEU A 350 10.27 -0.09 8.33
N ARG A 351 9.32 0.75 8.75
CA ARG A 351 9.51 1.76 9.80
C ARG A 351 9.71 1.12 11.16
N TRP A 352 8.88 0.14 11.50
CA TRP A 352 8.90 -0.54 12.80
C TRP A 352 9.09 -2.05 12.62
N PRO A 353 10.30 -2.52 12.26
CA PRO A 353 10.55 -3.94 11.99
C PRO A 353 10.34 -4.82 13.23
N HIS A 354 10.57 -4.29 14.44
CA HIS A 354 10.28 -5.02 15.69
C HIS A 354 8.79 -5.21 15.93
N VAL A 355 7.97 -4.21 15.59
CA VAL A 355 6.50 -4.31 15.66
C VAL A 355 6.01 -5.28 14.59
N ALA A 356 6.59 -5.25 13.37
CA ALA A 356 6.28 -6.25 12.35
C ALA A 356 6.59 -7.68 12.82
N ALA A 357 7.74 -7.90 13.45
CA ALA A 357 8.10 -9.20 14.00
C ALA A 357 7.13 -9.64 15.11
N ALA A 358 6.72 -8.72 16.00
CA ALA A 358 5.72 -9.01 17.02
C ALA A 358 4.35 -9.34 16.38
N VAL A 359 3.89 -8.55 15.41
CA VAL A 359 2.65 -8.81 14.66
C VAL A 359 2.70 -10.19 13.99
N LEU A 360 3.79 -10.54 13.32
CA LEU A 360 3.96 -11.86 12.72
C LEU A 360 3.93 -12.97 13.75
N PHE A 361 4.63 -12.81 14.88
CA PHE A 361 4.67 -13.81 15.95
C PHE A 361 3.28 -14.04 16.54
N PHE A 362 2.59 -12.97 16.96
CA PHE A 362 1.26 -13.07 17.57
C PHE A 362 0.20 -13.52 16.57
N ALA A 363 0.26 -13.06 15.31
CA ALA A 363 -0.67 -13.50 14.27
C ALA A 363 -0.49 -14.99 13.96
N TYR A 364 0.76 -15.44 13.80
CA TYR A 364 1.08 -16.85 13.56
C TYR A 364 0.61 -17.72 14.73
N ALA A 365 0.94 -17.34 15.97
CA ALA A 365 0.51 -18.06 17.16
C ALA A 365 -1.03 -18.08 17.32
N ALA A 366 -1.72 -16.96 17.08
CA ALA A 366 -3.17 -16.88 17.18
C ALA A 366 -3.86 -17.76 16.13
N ILE A 367 -3.35 -17.78 14.90
CA ILE A 367 -3.88 -18.62 13.82
C ILE A 367 -3.65 -20.11 14.12
N ASP A 368 -2.45 -20.49 14.57
CA ASP A 368 -2.15 -21.89 14.92
C ASP A 368 -2.95 -22.37 16.15
N LEU A 369 -3.23 -21.49 17.11
CA LEU A 369 -4.02 -21.81 18.31
C LEU A 369 -5.53 -21.95 18.02
N THR A 370 -6.00 -21.53 16.84
CA THR A 370 -7.43 -21.48 16.50
C THR A 370 -8.15 -22.83 16.70
N LEU A 371 -7.47 -23.96 16.44
CA LEU A 371 -8.04 -25.30 16.69
C LEU A 371 -8.15 -25.68 18.18
N ALA A 372 -7.26 -25.15 19.02
CA ALA A 372 -7.20 -25.54 20.42
C ALA A 372 -8.26 -24.85 21.27
N ILE A 373 -8.66 -23.63 20.90
CA ILE A 373 -9.53 -22.78 21.72
C ILE A 373 -10.87 -22.42 21.06
N ASN A 374 -11.13 -22.89 19.84
CA ASN A 374 -12.36 -22.64 19.07
C ASN A 374 -12.77 -21.14 19.05
N PHE A 375 -11.77 -20.26 19.00
CA PHE A 375 -11.90 -18.82 19.22
C PHE A 375 -11.56 -18.03 17.95
N TRP A 376 -12.17 -16.85 17.79
CA TRP A 376 -12.00 -15.86 16.70
C TRP A 376 -10.56 -15.34 16.49
N SER A 377 -9.58 -15.92 17.17
CA SER A 377 -8.14 -15.62 17.15
C SER A 377 -7.54 -15.51 15.73
N ALA A 378 -8.00 -16.32 14.79
CA ALA A 378 -7.58 -16.28 13.39
C ALA A 378 -7.89 -14.94 12.69
N ALA A 379 -9.06 -14.35 12.97
CA ALA A 379 -9.47 -13.05 12.45
C ALA A 379 -8.57 -11.92 13.01
N VAL A 380 -8.20 -12.02 14.29
CA VAL A 380 -7.31 -11.07 14.97
C VAL A 380 -5.92 -11.06 14.31
N GLY A 381 -5.38 -12.22 13.96
CA GLY A 381 -4.12 -12.33 13.24
C GLY A 381 -4.16 -11.66 11.86
N ALA A 382 -5.21 -11.91 11.09
CA ALA A 382 -5.42 -11.26 9.78
C ALA A 382 -5.55 -9.73 9.91
N LEU A 383 -6.35 -9.26 10.88
CA LEU A 383 -6.55 -7.85 11.19
C LEU A 383 -5.24 -7.17 11.61
N ALA A 384 -4.41 -7.82 12.43
CA ALA A 384 -3.13 -7.28 12.86
C ALA A 384 -2.17 -7.08 11.68
N ILE A 385 -2.10 -8.05 10.76
CA ILE A 385 -1.28 -7.96 9.55
C ILE A 385 -1.79 -6.84 8.63
N ALA A 386 -3.10 -6.81 8.32
CA ALA A 386 -3.69 -5.79 7.46
C ALA A 386 -3.56 -4.38 8.07
N GLY A 387 -3.76 -4.26 9.38
CA GLY A 387 -3.61 -3.02 10.14
C GLY A 387 -2.17 -2.51 10.11
N TYR A 388 -1.19 -3.37 10.36
CA TYR A 388 0.22 -3.00 10.24
C TYR A 388 0.57 -2.53 8.83
N LEU A 389 0.19 -3.30 7.80
CA LEU A 389 0.45 -2.95 6.40
C LEU A 389 -0.18 -1.60 6.05
N THR A 390 -1.38 -1.31 6.54
CA THR A 390 -2.07 -0.03 6.35
C THR A 390 -1.32 1.10 7.04
N ILE A 391 -0.92 0.94 8.30
CA ILE A 391 -0.16 1.95 9.07
C ILE A 391 1.21 2.21 8.43
N GLU A 392 1.94 1.17 8.07
CA GLU A 392 3.25 1.26 7.41
C GLU A 392 3.15 1.99 6.07
N ARG A 393 2.05 1.78 5.35
CA ARG A 393 1.76 2.47 4.10
C ARG A 393 1.35 3.92 4.30
N MET A 394 0.64 4.20 5.39
CA MET A 394 0.30 5.56 5.83
C MET A 394 1.49 6.30 6.44
N ALA A 395 2.54 5.59 6.88
CA ALA A 395 3.77 6.18 7.34
C ALA A 395 4.57 6.76 6.16
N VAL A 396 5.08 7.97 6.34
CA VAL A 396 5.94 8.64 5.36
C VAL A 396 7.36 8.21 5.66
N ARG A 397 7.97 7.40 4.79
CA ARG A 397 9.42 7.45 4.57
C ARG A 397 9.60 8.10 3.20
N PRO A 398 10.25 9.27 3.11
CA PRO A 398 10.76 9.70 1.83
C PRO A 398 11.81 8.70 1.35
N ASP A 399 11.85 8.46 0.04
CA ASP A 399 12.97 7.72 -0.54
C ASP A 399 14.29 8.40 -0.14
N PRO A 400 15.37 7.64 0.11
CA PRO A 400 16.68 8.22 0.36
C PRO A 400 17.02 9.19 -0.79
N ILE A 401 17.27 10.45 -0.45
CA ILE A 401 17.61 11.46 -1.45
C ILE A 401 19.06 11.20 -1.88
N PRO A 402 19.33 10.91 -3.17
CA PRO A 402 20.69 10.73 -3.63
C PRO A 402 21.49 11.97 -3.26
N LEU A 403 22.63 11.79 -2.60
CA LEU A 403 23.55 12.88 -2.32
C LEU A 403 24.03 13.43 -3.67
N GLY A 404 23.87 14.74 -3.87
CA GLY A 404 24.33 15.39 -5.09
C GLY A 404 25.84 15.25 -5.21
N GLU A 405 26.33 15.01 -6.43
CA GLU A 405 27.77 14.89 -6.72
C GLU A 405 28.45 16.26 -6.89
N LEU A 406 27.68 17.36 -6.82
CA LEU A 406 28.21 18.71 -7.00
C LEU A 406 29.01 19.14 -5.77
N GLN A 407 30.34 19.04 -5.87
CA GLN A 407 31.26 19.55 -4.87
C GLN A 407 31.50 21.04 -5.09
N TRP A 408 31.17 21.86 -4.08
CA TRP A 408 31.39 23.30 -4.12
C TRP A 408 32.72 23.66 -3.46
N SER A 409 33.59 24.35 -4.19
CA SER A 409 34.90 24.83 -3.72
C SER A 409 35.09 26.35 -3.87
N GLY A 410 34.06 27.07 -4.32
CA GLY A 410 34.11 28.52 -4.47
C GLY A 410 33.83 29.30 -3.18
N PRO A 411 33.83 30.64 -3.23
CA PRO A 411 33.52 31.48 -2.08
C PRO A 411 32.09 31.24 -1.59
N ARG A 412 31.86 31.38 -0.28
CA ARG A 412 30.53 31.21 0.32
C ARG A 412 29.53 32.20 -0.30
N PRO A 413 28.47 31.74 -1.00
CA PRO A 413 27.43 32.62 -1.51
C PRO A 413 26.51 33.07 -0.37
N ARG A 414 26.06 34.32 -0.40
CA ARG A 414 25.08 34.85 0.55
C ARG A 414 23.66 34.44 0.13
N ARG A 415 23.33 34.57 -1.15
CA ARG A 415 22.00 34.29 -1.74
C ARG A 415 22.09 33.19 -2.80
N VAL A 416 21.42 32.07 -2.57
CA VAL A 416 21.30 30.99 -3.56
C VAL A 416 19.85 30.86 -3.99
N ILE A 417 19.60 31.01 -5.29
CA ILE A 417 18.29 30.73 -5.88
C ILE A 417 18.28 29.28 -6.32
N VAL A 418 17.28 28.52 -5.88
CA VAL A 418 17.09 27.13 -6.26
C VAL A 418 15.88 26.98 -7.18
N LEU A 419 16.07 26.22 -8.25
CA LEU A 419 15.09 25.96 -9.31
C LEU A 419 14.77 24.45 -9.36
N PRO A 420 13.74 23.98 -8.63
CA PRO A 420 13.29 22.59 -8.75
C PRO A 420 12.60 22.41 -10.11
N ALA A 421 13.25 21.69 -11.04
CA ALA A 421 12.83 21.60 -12.42
C ALA A 421 12.28 20.20 -12.77
N TYR A 422 11.17 20.18 -13.52
CA TYR A 422 10.68 19.00 -14.25
C TYR A 422 9.98 19.47 -15.52
N ARG A 423 10.57 19.20 -16.68
CA ARG A 423 10.09 19.63 -18.00
C ARG A 423 9.92 21.16 -18.14
N ALA A 424 10.96 21.91 -17.78
CA ALA A 424 10.95 23.38 -17.76
C ALA A 424 11.71 24.01 -18.94
N ALA A 425 12.04 23.25 -19.98
CA ALA A 425 12.92 23.73 -21.06
C ALA A 425 12.42 25.01 -21.76
N LYS A 426 11.10 25.19 -21.84
CA LYS A 426 10.47 26.32 -22.56
C LYS A 426 10.57 27.65 -21.83
N THR A 427 10.49 27.63 -20.51
CA THR A 427 10.31 28.81 -19.65
C THR A 427 11.60 29.19 -18.92
N LEU A 428 12.53 28.24 -18.76
CA LEU A 428 13.71 28.42 -17.92
C LEU A 428 14.57 29.63 -18.32
N ALA A 429 14.79 29.87 -19.62
CA ALA A 429 15.63 30.97 -20.07
C ALA A 429 15.05 32.35 -19.74
N GLU A 430 13.73 32.51 -19.91
CA GLU A 430 13.00 33.73 -19.54
C GLU A 430 13.04 33.95 -18.03
N VAL A 431 12.69 32.92 -17.24
CA VAL A 431 12.69 33.00 -15.77
C VAL A 431 14.05 33.38 -15.22
N VAL A 432 15.14 32.81 -15.76
CA VAL A 432 16.50 33.16 -15.34
C VAL A 432 16.89 34.57 -15.76
N GLY A 433 16.47 35.01 -16.96
CA GLY A 433 16.70 36.37 -17.44
C GLY A 433 16.00 37.45 -16.62
N ASP A 434 14.84 37.13 -16.05
CA ASP A 434 14.04 38.03 -15.23
C ASP A 434 14.57 38.18 -13.78
N ILE A 435 15.54 37.37 -13.35
CA ILE A 435 16.14 37.48 -12.02
C ILE A 435 16.93 38.81 -11.92
N PRO A 436 16.62 39.70 -10.95
CA PRO A 436 17.30 40.98 -10.82
C PRO A 436 18.82 40.83 -10.64
N GLN A 437 19.60 41.61 -11.40
CA GLN A 437 21.06 41.58 -11.32
C GLN A 437 21.55 41.92 -9.91
N GLY A 438 22.57 41.19 -9.41
CA GLY A 438 23.12 41.38 -8.07
C GLY A 438 22.27 40.79 -6.92
N HIS A 439 21.14 40.15 -7.22
CA HIS A 439 20.29 39.52 -6.21
C HIS A 439 20.41 37.99 -6.15
N ALA A 440 21.28 37.40 -6.97
CA ALA A 440 21.62 35.99 -6.95
C ALA A 440 23.14 35.83 -7.04
N ASP A 441 23.78 35.29 -5.99
CA ASP A 441 25.20 34.95 -6.07
C ASP A 441 25.37 33.66 -6.87
N ARG A 442 24.40 32.73 -6.72
CA ARG A 442 24.33 31.45 -7.44
C ARG A 442 22.90 31.09 -7.77
N ILE A 443 22.73 30.37 -8.88
CA ILE A 443 21.48 29.78 -9.31
C ILE A 443 21.72 28.28 -9.49
N LEU A 444 21.03 27.48 -8.68
CA LEU A 444 21.09 26.03 -8.68
C LEU A 444 19.80 25.44 -9.24
N LEU A 445 19.90 24.80 -10.40
CA LEU A 445 18.82 24.00 -10.96
C LEU A 445 18.98 22.53 -10.57
N VAL A 446 17.90 21.95 -10.06
CA VAL A 446 17.83 20.51 -9.79
C VAL A 446 16.77 19.90 -10.71
N ASP A 447 17.20 19.10 -11.67
CA ASP A 447 16.34 18.42 -12.64
C ASP A 447 15.84 17.07 -12.12
N ASP A 448 14.52 16.88 -12.07
CA ASP A 448 13.88 15.68 -11.54
C ASP A 448 13.68 14.59 -12.62
N ALA A 449 14.77 14.29 -13.34
CA ALA A 449 14.82 13.36 -14.47
C ALA A 449 13.87 13.76 -15.62
N SER A 450 14.00 15.00 -16.10
CA SER A 450 13.24 15.46 -17.26
C SER A 450 13.61 14.70 -18.52
N ALA A 451 12.60 14.51 -19.39
CA ALA A 451 12.73 13.87 -20.69
C ALA A 451 12.90 14.88 -21.84
N ASP A 452 12.80 16.19 -21.55
CA ASP A 452 12.97 17.28 -22.50
C ASP A 452 14.37 17.92 -22.37
N ALA A 453 14.58 19.06 -23.03
CA ALA A 453 15.87 19.75 -23.09
C ALA A 453 16.21 20.57 -21.82
N THR A 454 15.51 20.41 -20.70
CA THR A 454 15.67 21.26 -19.49
C THR A 454 17.13 21.38 -19.04
N VAL A 455 17.83 20.24 -18.95
CA VAL A 455 19.25 20.19 -18.52
C VAL A 455 20.16 20.88 -19.53
N SER A 456 19.91 20.73 -20.84
CA SER A 456 20.69 21.37 -21.90
C SER A 456 20.54 22.88 -21.85
N VAL A 457 19.32 23.38 -21.66
CA VAL A 457 19.03 24.82 -21.51
C VAL A 457 19.73 25.38 -20.26
N ALA A 458 19.62 24.69 -19.12
CA ALA A 458 20.28 25.09 -17.88
C ALA A 458 21.81 25.18 -18.03
N THR A 459 22.40 24.23 -18.75
CA THR A 459 23.85 24.20 -19.02
C THR A 459 24.28 25.35 -19.94
N ALA A 460 23.48 25.66 -20.97
CA ALA A 460 23.73 26.78 -21.87
C ALA A 460 23.69 28.14 -21.15
N LEU A 461 22.80 28.26 -20.15
CA LEU A 461 22.69 29.41 -19.26
C LEU A 461 23.78 29.45 -18.17
N ARG A 462 24.69 28.47 -18.13
CA ARG A 462 25.78 28.34 -17.15
C ARG A 462 25.31 28.27 -15.70
N LEU A 463 24.17 27.63 -15.46
CA LEU A 463 23.66 27.38 -14.11
C LEU A 463 24.41 26.23 -13.44
N ASP A 464 24.36 26.17 -12.11
CA ASP A 464 24.69 24.92 -11.40
C ASP A 464 23.57 23.91 -11.64
N VAL A 465 23.93 22.68 -12.02
CA VAL A 465 22.93 21.66 -12.37
C VAL A 465 23.18 20.36 -11.61
N ILE A 466 22.13 19.87 -10.94
CA ILE A 466 22.07 18.49 -10.42
C ILE A 466 20.95 17.77 -11.15
N ARG A 467 21.22 16.58 -11.70
CA ARG A 467 20.20 15.75 -12.34
C ARG A 467 19.93 14.49 -11.53
N HIS A 468 18.67 14.25 -11.19
CA HIS A 468 18.26 13.00 -10.57
C HIS A 468 18.24 11.84 -11.59
N ARG A 469 18.55 10.63 -11.10
CA ARG A 469 18.49 9.39 -11.92
C ARG A 469 17.06 8.94 -12.22
N ARG A 470 16.11 9.36 -11.38
CA ARG A 470 14.67 9.09 -11.50
C ARG A 470 13.91 10.26 -10.87
N ASN A 471 12.67 10.45 -11.28
CA ASN A 471 11.79 11.45 -10.67
C ASN A 471 11.55 11.12 -9.19
N LEU A 472 11.91 12.04 -8.29
CA LEU A 472 11.75 11.93 -6.84
C LEU A 472 10.52 12.66 -6.34
N GLY A 473 9.84 13.45 -7.19
CA GLY A 473 8.68 14.25 -6.83
C GLY A 473 9.08 15.64 -6.31
N TYR A 474 8.10 16.54 -6.27
CA TYR A 474 8.29 17.96 -5.94
C TYR A 474 9.04 18.21 -4.62
N GLY A 475 8.61 17.58 -3.53
CA GLY A 475 9.30 17.67 -2.24
C GLY A 475 10.65 16.95 -2.24
N GLY A 476 10.81 15.87 -3.02
CA GLY A 476 12.09 15.17 -3.17
C GLY A 476 13.15 16.04 -3.84
N ASN A 477 12.75 16.77 -4.88
CA ASN A 477 13.57 17.76 -5.58
C ASN A 477 13.99 18.91 -4.65
N GLN A 478 13.01 19.54 -3.99
CA GLN A 478 13.29 20.63 -3.04
C GLN A 478 14.31 20.25 -1.95
N LYS A 479 14.27 19.01 -1.43
CA LYS A 479 15.25 18.59 -0.43
C LYS A 479 16.68 18.53 -0.98
N THR A 480 16.85 18.12 -2.24
CA THR A 480 18.15 18.18 -2.91
C THR A 480 18.60 19.63 -3.05
N CYS A 481 17.71 20.53 -3.48
CA CYS A 481 17.97 21.97 -3.58
C CYS A 481 18.49 22.55 -2.25
N TYR A 482 17.73 22.38 -1.17
CA TYR A 482 18.06 22.97 0.13
C TYR A 482 19.33 22.40 0.73
N ARG A 483 19.50 21.07 0.68
CA ARG A 483 20.72 20.43 1.19
C ARG A 483 21.96 20.92 0.41
N GLN A 484 21.85 21.06 -0.91
CA GLN A 484 22.96 21.54 -1.72
C GLN A 484 23.26 23.01 -1.45
N ALA A 485 22.24 23.87 -1.36
CA ALA A 485 22.43 25.28 -1.03
C ALA A 485 23.09 25.47 0.34
N LEU A 486 22.70 24.67 1.35
CA LEU A 486 23.36 24.64 2.65
C LEU A 486 24.83 24.19 2.54
N ALA A 487 25.10 23.14 1.77
CA ALA A 487 26.46 22.64 1.52
C ALA A 487 27.35 23.67 0.79
N MET A 488 26.77 24.51 -0.08
CA MET A 488 27.48 25.62 -0.73
C MET A 488 27.86 26.74 0.24
N GLY A 489 27.18 26.86 1.39
CA GLY A 489 27.42 27.96 2.31
C GLY A 489 26.30 29.00 2.38
N ALA A 490 25.18 28.83 1.67
CA ALA A 490 24.14 29.85 1.52
C ALA A 490 23.62 30.39 2.87
N ASP A 491 23.48 31.71 2.98
CA ASP A 491 22.81 32.37 4.13
C ASP A 491 21.31 32.49 3.91
N VAL A 492 20.90 32.77 2.67
CA VAL A 492 19.51 32.85 2.21
C VAL A 492 19.32 31.93 1.02
N VAL A 493 18.28 31.10 1.07
CA VAL A 493 17.88 30.21 -0.02
C VAL A 493 16.51 30.62 -0.53
N VAL A 494 16.42 30.96 -1.82
CA VAL A 494 15.15 31.36 -2.46
C VAL A 494 14.69 30.25 -3.39
N MET A 495 13.49 29.71 -3.16
CA MET A 495 12.88 28.72 -4.03
C MET A 495 12.02 29.41 -5.09
N LEU A 496 12.43 29.29 -6.35
CA LEU A 496 11.75 29.88 -7.51
C LEU A 496 11.37 28.76 -8.50
N HIS A 497 10.11 28.71 -8.93
CA HIS A 497 9.69 27.71 -9.91
C HIS A 497 10.19 28.11 -11.31
N PRO A 498 10.84 27.19 -12.05
CA PRO A 498 11.34 27.49 -13.40
C PRO A 498 10.25 27.50 -14.48
N ASP A 499 8.96 27.37 -14.12
CA ASP A 499 7.81 27.31 -15.04
C ASP A 499 7.16 28.67 -15.31
N GLY A 500 7.74 29.76 -14.77
CA GLY A 500 7.25 31.13 -14.99
C GLY A 500 6.00 31.49 -14.19
N GLN A 501 5.57 30.66 -13.24
CA GLN A 501 4.42 30.97 -12.39
C GLN A 501 4.63 32.20 -11.50
N TYR A 502 5.88 32.45 -11.11
CA TYR A 502 6.25 33.47 -10.13
C TYR A 502 7.17 34.52 -10.72
N ASP A 503 6.90 35.78 -10.40
CA ASP A 503 7.69 36.92 -10.85
C ASP A 503 9.02 37.04 -10.08
N PRO A 504 10.18 36.85 -10.72
CA PRO A 504 11.48 36.93 -10.05
C PRO A 504 11.81 38.32 -9.50
N ALA A 505 11.09 39.38 -9.91
CA ALA A 505 11.32 40.75 -9.43
C ALA A 505 11.13 40.92 -7.91
N ILE A 506 10.47 39.98 -7.23
CA ILE A 506 10.27 40.06 -5.77
C ILE A 506 11.42 39.44 -4.96
N ILE A 507 12.40 38.78 -5.59
CA ILE A 507 13.57 38.18 -4.90
C ILE A 507 14.26 39.18 -3.95
N PRO A 508 14.53 40.45 -4.33
CA PRO A 508 15.15 41.42 -3.44
C PRO A 508 14.37 41.59 -2.12
N LYS A 509 13.04 41.64 -2.19
CA LYS A 509 12.17 41.80 -1.01
C LYS A 509 12.17 40.56 -0.14
N LEU A 510 12.05 39.37 -0.76
CA LEU A 510 12.12 38.09 -0.05
C LEU A 510 13.43 37.95 0.73
N CYS A 511 14.56 38.25 0.09
CA CYS A 511 15.87 38.22 0.74
C CYS A 511 15.99 39.30 1.82
N GLY A 512 15.53 40.53 1.56
CA GLY A 512 15.64 41.65 2.49
C GLY A 512 15.04 41.37 3.87
N VAL A 513 13.85 40.77 3.93
CA VAL A 513 13.15 40.42 5.19
C VAL A 513 13.91 39.36 5.99
N ILE A 514 14.60 38.44 5.31
CA ILE A 514 15.42 37.41 5.99
C ILE A 514 16.74 38.02 6.47
N GLU A 515 17.37 38.84 5.63
CA GLU A 515 18.65 39.48 5.93
C GLU A 515 18.55 40.50 7.06
N SER A 516 17.38 41.15 7.25
CA SER A 516 17.10 42.04 8.38
C SER A 516 16.79 41.28 9.68
N GLY A 517 16.59 39.96 9.63
CA GLY A 517 16.22 39.13 10.79
C GLY A 517 14.75 39.26 11.23
N GLU A 518 13.91 39.88 10.40
CA GLU A 518 12.47 40.04 10.64
C GLU A 518 11.73 38.71 10.53
N ALA A 519 12.13 37.84 9.59
CA ALA A 519 11.58 36.50 9.45
C ALA A 519 12.65 35.43 9.13
N ASP A 520 12.38 34.19 9.52
CA ASP A 520 13.22 33.03 9.21
C ASP A 520 12.76 32.33 7.91
N ILE A 521 11.49 32.49 7.57
CA ILE A 521 10.87 32.03 6.32
C ILE A 521 9.94 33.14 5.81
N VAL A 522 9.99 33.41 4.51
CA VAL A 522 9.14 34.43 3.86
C VAL A 522 8.37 33.80 2.72
N LEU A 523 7.07 34.05 2.67
CA LEU A 523 6.16 33.55 1.64
C LEU A 523 5.78 34.66 0.65
N GLY A 524 5.87 34.36 -0.65
CA GLY A 524 5.26 35.18 -1.69
C GLY A 524 3.77 34.88 -1.79
N SER A 525 2.93 35.69 -1.13
CA SER A 525 1.48 35.50 -1.06
C SER A 525 0.74 36.17 -2.21
N ARG A 526 -0.13 35.39 -2.85
CA ARG A 526 -1.08 35.78 -3.89
C ARG A 526 -2.38 36.34 -3.32
N TRP A 527 -2.57 36.27 -2.01
CA TRP A 527 -3.76 36.74 -1.29
C TRP A 527 -3.49 37.99 -0.43
N LEU A 528 -2.24 38.39 -0.28
CA LEU A 528 -1.86 39.55 0.51
C LEU A 528 -2.07 40.83 -0.31
N GLY A 529 -3.23 41.49 -0.12
CA GLY A 529 -3.58 42.71 -0.85
C GLY A 529 -3.84 42.52 -2.36
N LEU A 530 -3.93 41.26 -2.80
CA LEU A 530 -4.11 40.86 -4.20
C LEU A 530 -5.40 40.04 -4.36
N ASP A 531 -5.94 40.02 -5.58
CA ASP A 531 -7.09 39.20 -5.95
C ASP A 531 -6.66 38.06 -6.89
N PRO A 532 -6.53 36.82 -6.40
CA PRO A 532 -6.18 35.66 -7.22
C PRO A 532 -7.16 35.41 -8.37
N ALA A 533 -8.41 35.88 -8.28
CA ALA A 533 -9.38 35.74 -9.35
C ALA A 533 -8.98 36.56 -10.58
N LYS A 534 -8.51 37.80 -10.37
CA LYS A 534 -8.01 38.68 -11.43
C LYS A 534 -6.73 38.13 -12.08
N ALA A 535 -5.95 37.36 -11.32
CA ALA A 535 -4.76 36.68 -11.82
C ALA A 535 -5.08 35.39 -12.63
N GLY A 536 -6.34 34.95 -12.69
CA GLY A 536 -6.76 33.75 -13.45
C GLY A 536 -6.82 32.45 -12.63
N MET A 537 -6.77 32.50 -11.30
CA MET A 537 -6.90 31.30 -10.47
C MET A 537 -8.31 30.69 -10.55
N PRO A 538 -8.46 29.39 -10.91
CA PRO A 538 -9.77 28.73 -10.98
C PRO A 538 -10.55 28.81 -9.66
N TRP A 539 -11.88 28.98 -9.73
CA TRP A 539 -12.75 29.18 -8.55
C TRP A 539 -12.65 28.04 -7.53
N TRP A 540 -12.53 26.80 -7.97
CA TRP A 540 -12.43 25.62 -7.11
C TRP A 540 -11.07 25.57 -6.39
N LYS A 541 -9.98 26.06 -7.01
CA LYS A 541 -8.68 26.23 -6.34
C LYS A 541 -8.75 27.32 -5.29
N ARG A 542 -9.45 28.43 -5.57
CA ARG A 542 -9.67 29.52 -4.61
C ARG A 542 -10.43 29.03 -3.38
N LEU A 543 -11.53 28.30 -3.59
CA LEU A 543 -12.32 27.72 -2.50
C LEU A 543 -11.50 26.74 -1.66
N GLY A 544 -10.79 25.81 -2.32
CA GLY A 544 -9.93 24.83 -1.64
C GLY A 544 -8.80 25.48 -0.85
N ASN A 545 -8.08 26.45 -1.44
CA ASN A 545 -7.02 27.21 -0.79
C ASN A 545 -7.56 27.93 0.45
N ARG A 546 -8.72 28.59 0.36
CA ARG A 546 -9.28 29.34 1.49
C ARG A 546 -9.74 28.44 2.63
N PHE A 547 -10.36 27.31 2.30
CA PHE A 547 -10.75 26.30 3.28
C PHE A 547 -9.53 25.73 4.03
N LEU A 548 -8.50 25.32 3.30
CA LEU A 548 -7.29 24.75 3.89
C LEU A 548 -6.52 25.80 4.71
N THR A 549 -6.31 27.00 4.18
CA THR A 549 -5.65 28.11 4.90
C THR A 549 -6.38 28.45 6.20
N THR A 550 -7.72 28.47 6.18
CA THR A 550 -8.51 28.71 7.41
C THR A 550 -8.29 27.59 8.42
N SER A 551 -8.28 26.34 7.97
CA SER A 551 -8.04 25.17 8.83
C SER A 551 -6.63 25.17 9.40
N GLU A 552 -5.61 25.48 8.59
CA GLU A 552 -4.20 25.56 9.00
C GLU A 552 -3.97 26.69 10.01
N ASN A 553 -4.52 27.88 9.78
CA ASN A 553 -4.45 29.00 10.74
C ASN A 553 -5.09 28.63 12.08
N GLN A 554 -6.27 28.01 12.08
CA GLN A 554 -6.96 27.58 13.30
C GLN A 554 -6.14 26.54 14.09
N VAL A 555 -5.59 25.54 13.40
CA VAL A 555 -4.83 24.46 14.05
C VAL A 555 -3.45 24.91 14.52
N LEU A 556 -2.76 25.75 13.74
CA LEU A 556 -1.40 26.19 14.03
C LEU A 556 -1.34 27.45 14.90
N GLY A 557 -2.46 28.16 15.07
CA GLY A 557 -2.52 29.42 15.83
C GLY A 557 -1.83 30.58 15.10
N LEU A 558 -1.77 30.53 13.77
CA LEU A 558 -1.14 31.53 12.92
C LEU A 558 -2.21 32.39 12.20
N ARG A 559 -1.76 33.42 11.48
CA ARG A 559 -2.60 34.34 10.70
C ARG A 559 -2.04 34.59 9.30
N LEU A 560 -1.59 33.54 8.63
CA LEU A 560 -1.07 33.66 7.25
C LEU A 560 -2.20 33.92 6.26
N SER A 561 -1.93 34.75 5.26
CA SER A 561 -2.85 35.03 4.16
C SER A 561 -3.02 33.82 3.23
N GLU A 562 -1.96 33.02 3.03
CA GLU A 562 -2.03 31.68 2.41
C GLU A 562 -0.88 30.73 2.81
N TYR A 563 -1.13 29.42 2.76
CA TYR A 563 -0.12 28.37 3.00
C TYR A 563 0.40 27.69 1.72
N HIS A 564 -0.30 27.88 0.60
CA HIS A 564 -0.17 27.02 -0.60
C HIS A 564 0.61 27.68 -1.73
N THR A 565 1.42 28.69 -1.43
CA THR A 565 2.38 29.27 -2.36
C THR A 565 3.67 28.48 -2.35
N GLY A 566 4.23 28.20 -3.52
CA GLY A 566 5.56 27.63 -3.70
C GLY A 566 6.68 28.67 -3.66
N TYR A 567 6.38 29.96 -3.80
CA TYR A 567 7.42 30.99 -3.81
C TYR A 567 7.84 31.38 -2.40
N ARG A 568 9.05 30.99 -2.02
CA ARG A 568 9.51 31.07 -0.64
C ARG A 568 10.98 31.43 -0.55
N ALA A 569 11.36 32.11 0.52
CA ALA A 569 12.74 32.26 0.91
C ALA A 569 12.94 31.75 2.34
N TYR A 570 14.13 31.22 2.61
CA TYR A 570 14.49 30.60 3.86
C TYR A 570 15.84 31.09 4.37
N SER A 571 15.96 31.30 5.67
CA SER A 571 17.24 31.48 6.32
C SER A 571 17.99 30.15 6.44
N ARG A 572 19.32 30.20 6.41
CA ARG A 572 20.18 29.05 6.75
C ARG A 572 19.78 28.44 8.10
N ARG A 573 19.62 29.28 9.12
CA ARG A 573 19.26 28.89 10.48
C ARG A 573 17.99 28.04 10.51
N PHE A 574 16.97 28.43 9.76
CA PHE A 574 15.73 27.69 9.67
C PHE A 574 15.93 26.30 9.06
N LEU A 575 16.58 26.23 7.89
CA LEU A 575 16.78 24.98 7.16
C LEU A 575 17.68 24.00 7.93
N GLU A 576 18.65 24.48 8.70
CA GLU A 576 19.52 23.65 9.55
C GLU A 576 18.79 23.09 10.77
N ALA A 577 17.80 23.81 11.32
CA ALA A 577 17.09 23.42 12.53
C ALA A 577 15.97 22.40 12.31
N ILE A 578 15.32 22.42 11.13
CA ILE A 578 14.16 21.56 10.87
C ILE A 578 14.58 20.22 10.23
N PRO A 579 13.94 19.08 10.59
CA PRO A 579 14.18 17.79 9.95
C PRO A 579 13.49 17.71 8.58
N PHE A 580 13.74 18.66 7.67
CA PHE A 580 13.04 18.72 6.38
C PHE A 580 13.29 17.50 5.49
N LEU A 581 14.40 16.77 5.70
CA LEU A 581 14.68 15.52 5.02
C LEU A 581 13.63 14.44 5.31
N GLU A 582 12.98 14.47 6.48
CA GLU A 582 11.95 13.53 6.93
C GLU A 582 10.54 13.85 6.35
N ASN A 583 10.39 14.99 5.67
CA ASN A 583 9.11 15.40 5.09
C ASN A 583 8.71 14.51 3.89
N SER A 584 7.53 14.72 3.34
CA SER A 584 7.06 14.07 2.11
C SER A 584 7.94 14.43 0.92
N ASN A 585 7.99 13.55 -0.09
CA ASN A 585 8.59 13.88 -1.39
C ASN A 585 7.57 14.51 -2.37
N ASP A 586 6.32 14.68 -1.94
CA ASP A 586 5.20 15.19 -2.75
C ASP A 586 4.83 16.63 -2.32
N PHE A 587 3.83 17.26 -2.96
CA PHE A 587 3.40 18.65 -2.75
C PHE A 587 3.11 19.05 -1.30
N VAL A 588 2.70 18.11 -0.44
CA VAL A 588 2.47 18.37 1.00
C VAL A 588 3.75 18.75 1.78
N PHE A 589 4.94 18.58 1.18
CA PHE A 589 6.21 19.01 1.74
C PHE A 589 6.17 20.47 2.24
N ASP A 590 5.61 21.36 1.42
CA ASP A 590 5.53 22.79 1.71
C ASP A 590 4.69 23.09 2.96
N THR A 591 3.57 22.38 3.13
CA THR A 591 2.76 22.44 4.36
C THR A 591 3.53 21.91 5.55
N GLN A 592 4.26 20.78 5.41
CA GLN A 592 5.03 20.21 6.51
C GLN A 592 6.14 21.16 6.99
N VAL A 593 6.79 21.88 6.08
CA VAL A 593 7.78 22.92 6.44
C VAL A 593 7.14 24.04 7.25
N LEU A 594 5.92 24.48 6.92
CA LEU A 594 5.21 25.52 7.68
C LEU A 594 4.74 25.02 9.06
N ILE A 595 4.27 23.77 9.15
CA ILE A 595 3.96 23.15 10.44
C ILE A 595 5.24 23.05 11.29
N GLN A 596 6.39 22.71 10.70
CA GLN A 596 7.68 22.70 11.40
C GLN A 596 8.05 24.10 11.90
N ALA A 597 7.89 25.15 11.07
CA ALA A 597 8.13 26.53 11.49
C ALA A 597 7.27 26.90 12.72
N ALA A 598 5.97 26.60 12.69
CA ALA A 598 5.08 26.81 13.82
C ALA A 598 5.46 25.96 15.05
N THR A 599 5.87 24.71 14.84
CA THR A 599 6.21 23.76 15.91
C THR A 599 7.50 24.14 16.63
N PHE A 600 8.49 24.66 15.89
CA PHE A 600 9.80 25.04 16.42
C PHE A 600 9.92 26.54 16.74
N GLY A 601 8.84 27.32 16.57
CA GLY A 601 8.76 28.73 16.97
C GLY A 601 9.50 29.72 16.06
N PHE A 602 9.70 29.37 14.79
CA PHE A 602 10.33 30.25 13.80
C PHE A 602 9.39 31.34 13.27
N LYS A 603 9.95 32.51 12.94
CA LYS A 603 9.19 33.66 12.44
C LYS A 603 8.83 33.48 10.97
N ILE A 604 7.57 33.69 10.64
CA ILE A 604 7.04 33.61 9.27
C ILE A 604 6.63 35.01 8.79
N GLY A 605 7.17 35.43 7.66
CA GLY A 605 6.83 36.67 6.96
C GLY A 605 6.05 36.43 5.66
N GLU A 606 5.30 37.43 5.21
CA GLU A 606 4.62 37.40 3.91
C GLU A 606 4.92 38.68 3.11
N VAL A 607 5.16 38.52 1.80
CA VAL A 607 5.25 39.60 0.82
C VAL A 607 4.25 39.35 -0.31
N PRO A 608 3.62 40.39 -0.90
CA PRO A 608 2.73 40.22 -2.03
C PRO A 608 3.47 39.64 -3.26
N ALA A 609 2.88 38.64 -3.91
CA ALA A 609 3.40 38.01 -5.11
C ALA A 609 2.28 37.77 -6.13
N ILE A 610 2.45 38.28 -7.35
CA ILE A 610 1.50 38.03 -8.45
C ILE A 610 1.80 36.65 -9.04
N GLY A 611 0.80 35.77 -9.06
CA GLY A 611 0.90 34.48 -9.73
C GLY A 611 0.47 34.60 -11.19
N ARG A 612 1.32 34.18 -12.13
CA ARG A 612 1.00 34.10 -13.56
C ARG A 612 0.40 32.73 -13.88
N TYR A 613 -0.80 32.68 -14.48
CA TYR A 613 -1.49 31.44 -14.86
C TYR A 613 -1.62 31.36 -16.39
N HIS A 614 -0.70 30.64 -17.03
CA HIS A 614 -0.68 30.43 -18.48
C HIS A 614 -0.74 28.93 -18.83
N ALA A 615 -1.04 28.58 -20.08
CA ALA A 615 -1.19 27.19 -20.51
C ALA A 615 0.09 26.34 -20.34
N ASP A 616 1.26 26.96 -20.43
CA ASP A 616 2.56 26.30 -20.21
C ASP A 616 2.99 26.27 -18.73
N ALA A 617 2.29 26.99 -17.83
CA ALA A 617 2.54 26.92 -16.39
C ALA A 617 1.87 25.69 -15.78
N SER A 618 2.54 25.03 -14.83
CA SER A 618 2.15 23.74 -14.25
C SER A 618 0.81 23.82 -13.50
N SER A 619 -0.33 23.71 -14.18
CA SER A 619 -1.63 23.71 -13.51
C SER A 619 -1.99 22.31 -12.98
N THR A 620 -1.95 22.16 -11.66
CA THR A 620 -2.42 20.92 -11.00
C THR A 620 -3.90 20.65 -11.31
N SER A 621 -4.24 19.39 -11.62
CA SER A 621 -5.61 18.95 -11.88
C SER A 621 -6.50 19.02 -10.62
N PHE A 622 -7.83 18.95 -10.79
CA PHE A 622 -8.76 18.86 -9.67
C PHE A 622 -8.43 17.68 -8.74
N THR A 623 -8.26 16.48 -9.31
CA THR A 623 -7.92 15.27 -8.54
C THR A 623 -6.62 15.43 -7.76
N THR A 624 -5.57 15.96 -8.39
CA THR A 624 -4.29 16.21 -7.71
C THR A 624 -4.45 17.18 -6.55
N SER A 625 -5.27 18.22 -6.73
CA SER A 625 -5.53 19.23 -5.71
C SER A 625 -6.35 18.69 -4.54
N THR A 626 -7.33 17.81 -4.79
CA THR A 626 -8.09 17.12 -3.74
C THR A 626 -7.18 16.21 -2.90
N VAL A 627 -6.31 15.43 -3.56
CA VAL A 627 -5.33 14.58 -2.87
C VAL A 627 -4.38 15.41 -2.02
N TYR A 628 -3.89 16.53 -2.56
CA TYR A 628 -3.08 17.48 -1.82
C TYR A 628 -3.80 18.00 -0.57
N GLY A 629 -5.04 18.47 -0.70
CA GLY A 629 -5.82 18.98 0.44
C GLY A 629 -6.03 17.94 1.54
N LEU A 630 -6.32 16.69 1.18
CA LEU A 630 -6.45 15.61 2.17
C LEU A 630 -5.11 15.25 2.84
N LYS A 631 -3.99 15.35 2.12
CA LYS A 631 -2.65 15.19 2.71
C LYS A 631 -2.33 16.33 3.67
N THR A 632 -2.70 17.56 3.34
CA THR A 632 -2.59 18.74 4.23
C THR A 632 -3.36 18.53 5.52
N LEU A 633 -4.65 18.16 5.45
CA LEU A 633 -5.43 17.83 6.64
C LEU A 633 -4.81 16.67 7.45
N GLY A 634 -4.32 15.64 6.77
CA GLY A 634 -3.62 14.54 7.41
C GLY A 634 -2.31 14.96 8.10
N ALA A 635 -1.61 15.98 7.59
CA ALA A 635 -0.43 16.56 8.24
C ALA A 635 -0.81 17.35 9.51
N LEU A 636 -1.91 18.11 9.46
CA LEU A 636 -2.48 18.80 10.63
C LEU A 636 -2.90 17.82 11.72
N VAL A 637 -3.58 16.73 11.37
CA VAL A 637 -3.93 15.69 12.35
C VAL A 637 -2.68 15.12 13.04
N ARG A 638 -1.60 14.88 12.28
CA ARG A 638 -0.34 14.42 12.88
C ARG A 638 0.31 15.46 13.78
N TYR A 639 0.18 16.74 13.45
CA TYR A 639 0.61 17.83 14.34
C TYR A 639 -0.19 17.85 15.64
N VAL A 640 -1.53 17.75 15.57
CA VAL A 640 -2.39 17.68 16.76
C VAL A 640 -2.05 16.46 17.62
N LEU A 641 -1.88 15.28 17.01
CA LEU A 641 -1.43 14.08 17.72
C LEU A 641 -0.05 14.26 18.35
N HIS A 642 0.86 14.97 17.66
CA HIS A 642 2.17 15.28 18.20
C HIS A 642 2.11 16.17 19.44
N ARG A 643 1.29 17.21 19.40
CA ARG A 643 0.98 18.08 20.55
C ARG A 643 0.32 17.31 21.69
N ALA A 644 -0.43 16.25 21.41
CA ALA A 644 -1.02 15.35 22.39
C ALA A 644 -0.05 14.28 22.94
N GLY A 645 1.23 14.31 22.55
CA GLY A 645 2.27 13.41 23.08
C GLY A 645 2.68 12.25 22.16
N PHE A 646 2.04 12.08 20.99
CA PHE A 646 2.42 11.02 20.05
C PHE A 646 3.63 11.45 19.20
N ARG A 647 4.78 10.77 19.33
CA ARG A 647 5.99 11.18 18.64
C ARG A 647 5.84 11.13 17.10
N CYS A 648 6.12 12.26 16.44
CA CYS A 648 6.13 12.38 14.99
C CYS A 648 7.55 12.73 14.54
N VAL A 649 8.17 11.90 13.69
CA VAL A 649 9.60 11.98 13.35
C VAL A 649 9.97 13.32 12.73
N TRP A 650 9.21 13.76 11.72
CA TRP A 650 9.43 15.05 11.05
C TRP A 650 9.01 16.28 11.88
N LEU A 651 8.47 16.09 13.10
CA LEU A 651 8.22 17.17 14.06
C LEU A 651 9.15 17.09 15.28
N THR A 652 10.06 16.12 15.31
CA THR A 652 11.03 15.99 16.41
C THR A 652 12.37 16.59 15.96
N PRO A 653 13.03 17.45 16.76
CA PRO A 653 14.34 18.01 16.42
C PRO A 653 15.39 16.91 16.17
N VAL A 654 16.36 17.20 15.31
CA VAL A 654 17.49 16.29 15.01
C VAL A 654 18.57 16.34 16.09
N SER A 655 18.71 17.46 16.82
CA SER A 655 19.66 17.62 17.92
C SER A 655 19.00 18.23 19.16
N ASP A 656 19.53 17.94 20.34
CA ASP A 656 19.10 18.55 21.61
C ASP A 656 19.65 19.97 21.81
N ALA A 657 20.60 20.41 20.96
CA ALA A 657 21.35 21.66 21.14
C ALA A 657 20.55 22.93 20.83
N ASP A 658 19.40 22.81 20.16
CA ASP A 658 18.56 23.95 19.74
C ASP A 658 17.18 23.99 20.43
N LYS A 659 17.02 23.25 21.53
CA LYS A 659 15.80 23.20 22.35
C LYS A 659 15.59 24.47 23.20
N GLN A 660 15.67 25.66 22.61
CA GLN A 660 14.96 26.79 23.21
C GLN A 660 13.51 26.69 22.78
N ALA A 661 12.64 26.42 23.75
CA ALA A 661 11.20 26.51 23.58
C ALA A 661 10.84 27.96 23.22
N LEU A 662 10.85 28.28 21.93
CA LEU A 662 10.41 29.58 21.45
C LEU A 662 8.89 29.58 21.49
N ALA A 663 8.32 30.49 22.29
CA ALA A 663 6.90 30.78 22.32
C ALA A 663 6.43 31.09 20.89
N ILE A 664 5.20 30.66 20.56
CA ILE A 664 4.54 30.87 19.25
C ILE A 664 4.75 32.33 18.84
N SER A 665 5.63 32.56 17.85
CA SER A 665 6.08 33.90 17.49
C SER A 665 5.17 34.53 16.43
N GLN A 666 5.08 35.86 16.48
CA GLN A 666 4.17 36.71 15.71
C GLN A 666 4.45 36.64 14.19
N VAL A 667 3.38 36.60 13.39
CA VAL A 667 3.44 36.75 11.92
C VAL A 667 3.71 38.22 11.59
N ALA A 668 4.73 38.50 10.78
CA ALA A 668 5.01 39.84 10.26
C ALA A 668 4.48 39.98 8.82
N HIS A 669 3.58 40.93 8.59
CA HIS A 669 3.06 41.24 7.26
C HIS A 669 3.78 42.47 6.69
N HIS A 670 4.43 42.34 5.53
CA HIS A 670 5.10 43.46 4.86
C HIS A 670 4.26 43.91 3.67
N SER A 671 3.48 44.98 3.85
CA SER A 671 2.48 45.47 2.88
C SER A 671 2.97 46.60 1.97
N GLN A 672 4.22 47.07 2.09
CA GLN A 672 4.72 48.13 1.21
C GLN A 672 5.25 47.57 -0.12
N VAL A 673 4.49 47.87 -1.18
CA VAL A 673 4.72 47.49 -2.59
C VAL A 673 5.71 48.45 -3.23
#